data_AF-A0A1P8WCJ5-F1
#
_entry.id   AF-A0A1P8WCJ5-F1
#
_cell.length_a   1.000
_cell.length_b   1.000
_cell.length_c   1.000
_cell.angle_alpha   90.00
_cell.angle_beta   90.00
_cell.angle_gamma   90.00
#
_symmetry.space_group_name_H-M   'P 1'
#
loop_
_entity.id
_entity.type
_entity.pdbx_description
1 polymer ?
#
loop_
_entity_poly.entity_id
_entity_poly.type
_entity_poly.pdbx_seq_one_letter_code
_entity_poly.pdbx_strand_id
1 'polypeptide(L)'
;MTIESTGTRACTGFKFTVACPASANERHSPQTSGPHITQIDGLSVTLSIRHFLISMALMATACQKGMAEDRASVIVYGSTPGGFCAAIAAAREGASVILLEPKDHVGAMSTGGLSHCDSNQMVRSTVMGLFDEWHMRVVKDYTDRGLEAPYNPALKDQTRWTFEPHVAQRVTRQMLDEAGVTVLTERYLEGVTKVGPRITSLETSNGTFTARCFVDGTYEGDLMAAAGVAWTIGREGREAYGESLAGKRFPKKEMMISGRNEDGDLLPLVTSDDAGDEAAGDKNVMTYSFRLCLTAASDNRVPMPKPADYDSARFEVVRRALRAGVKGIGFDLYPLPGDKFDGNNSIGGQFSLGLVGGGVDWHSADEAGRKQIWEAHKQYTLELFHFLTTDPAVPDAIRAKYAKLGLCKDEFASYDHFSPALYVRESRRMEGMYVIRQKDILESPRKDDPIAISSFPIDSHDCQRVALDGGVINEGTIFPVRRASGQGYAYHVPYRSILPQPEQCDNLVVPVALSCTHVGISSLRIEGTWMIIGQSAGIAAAVAADSDVAVQELPYLQLRKRLLAQGQVLVLPEVSDLPASKDSIAANDLPGIVLDDAAAKLTGDWSRSTNFKPYVANGYVFTGENDPTSEGDGKSTATFRFQVPKSGDYQLLMAYSAHETRATNVPVIVSSGAREQQFTVDQTAALPSGQHFRHLGNVQLKGGVETTITVSNQGTTGFVIVDALQLLPGN
;
A
#
# COMPACT_ATOMS: atom_id res chain seq x y z
N MET A 1 -2.51 40.25 -43.16
CA MET A 1 -3.41 40.79 -44.19
C MET A 1 -4.84 40.54 -43.71
N THR A 2 -5.58 41.64 -43.45
CA THR A 2 -7.04 41.87 -43.66
C THR A 2 -8.04 40.80 -43.15
N ILE A 3 -8.90 41.00 -42.12
CA ILE A 3 -10.05 41.93 -41.93
C ILE A 3 -11.02 41.87 -43.15
N GLU A 4 -12.32 41.52 -43.10
CA GLU A 4 -13.45 41.94 -42.22
C GLU A 4 -14.78 41.17 -42.51
N SER A 5 -15.70 41.13 -41.51
CA SER A 5 -17.20 41.24 -41.59
C SER A 5 -18.05 40.08 -42.20
N THR A 6 -19.28 39.70 -41.76
CA THR A 6 -20.31 40.18 -40.80
C THR A 6 -21.43 39.11 -40.62
N GLY A 7 -22.22 39.14 -39.51
CA GLY A 7 -23.65 38.72 -39.54
C GLY A 7 -24.28 38.02 -38.32
N THR A 8 -25.00 38.83 -37.52
CA THR A 8 -25.97 38.66 -36.40
C THR A 8 -27.19 37.72 -36.52
N ARG A 9 -27.68 37.18 -35.36
CA ARG A 9 -29.06 37.15 -34.76
C ARG A 9 -29.21 35.94 -33.81
N ALA A 10 -30.01 35.87 -32.74
CA ALA A 10 -30.79 36.80 -31.92
C ALA A 10 -31.19 36.07 -30.60
N CYS A 11 -31.22 36.78 -29.46
CA CYS A 11 -31.75 36.29 -28.18
C CYS A 11 -33.28 36.45 -28.09
N THR A 12 -33.97 35.49 -27.49
CA THR A 12 -35.34 35.65 -26.97
C THR A 12 -35.40 35.11 -25.54
N GLY A 13 -36.00 35.90 -24.65
CA GLY A 13 -36.19 35.56 -23.24
C GLY A 13 -37.61 35.12 -22.95
N PHE A 14 -37.80 34.49 -21.79
CA PHE A 14 -39.09 34.33 -21.14
C PHE A 14 -38.97 34.52 -19.62
N LYS A 15 -39.78 35.44 -19.09
CA LYS A 15 -40.04 35.68 -17.67
C LYS A 15 -41.17 34.75 -17.20
N PHE A 16 -41.10 34.27 -15.97
CA PHE A 16 -42.29 33.90 -15.19
C PHE A 16 -42.26 34.57 -13.82
N THR A 17 -43.38 35.23 -13.52
CA THR A 17 -43.74 35.88 -12.27
C THR A 17 -44.65 34.93 -11.51
N VAL A 18 -44.48 34.78 -10.19
CA VAL A 18 -45.55 34.28 -9.31
C VAL A 18 -45.70 35.22 -8.12
N ALA A 19 -46.96 35.58 -7.88
CA ALA A 19 -47.44 36.60 -6.98
C ALA A 19 -47.46 36.16 -5.51
N CYS A 20 -47.35 37.13 -4.61
CA CYS A 20 -47.73 37.02 -3.20
C CYS A 20 -48.71 38.16 -2.91
N PRO A 21 -49.89 37.93 -2.30
CA PRO A 21 -50.79 39.01 -1.92
C PRO A 21 -50.48 39.48 -0.49
N ALA A 22 -50.55 40.80 -0.36
CA ALA A 22 -50.39 41.60 0.86
C ALA A 22 -51.63 41.61 1.76
N SER A 23 -51.46 42.03 3.03
CA SER A 23 -52.12 43.22 3.63
C SER A 23 -51.79 43.29 5.14
N ALA A 24 -51.15 44.39 5.58
CA ALA A 24 -51.75 45.56 6.27
C ALA A 24 -51.90 45.32 7.80
N ASN A 25 -51.76 46.26 8.74
CA ASN A 25 -51.55 47.70 8.74
C ASN A 25 -51.06 48.06 10.18
N GLU A 26 -50.05 48.92 10.35
CA GLU A 26 -50.15 50.26 10.95
C GLU A 26 -50.16 50.43 12.49
N ARG A 27 -49.14 51.20 12.91
CA ARG A 27 -49.17 52.44 13.73
C ARG A 27 -49.36 52.43 15.27
N HIS A 28 -48.36 53.08 15.87
CA HIS A 28 -48.39 54.17 16.87
C HIS A 28 -48.16 53.86 18.36
N SER A 29 -47.06 54.45 18.85
CA SER A 29 -46.70 54.78 20.24
C SER A 29 -47.76 55.68 20.93
N PRO A 30 -47.76 55.89 22.27
CA PRO A 30 -46.77 56.76 22.91
C PRO A 30 -46.36 56.43 24.36
N GLN A 31 -45.33 57.13 24.81
CA GLN A 31 -44.81 57.24 26.19
C GLN A 31 -45.83 57.85 27.17
N THR A 32 -45.71 57.58 28.49
CA THR A 32 -45.43 58.59 29.55
C THR A 32 -45.61 58.07 31.00
N SER A 33 -44.55 58.28 31.81
CA SER A 33 -44.45 58.65 33.25
C SER A 33 -45.40 58.16 34.37
N GLY A 34 -44.77 57.55 35.40
CA GLY A 34 -44.98 57.76 36.86
C GLY A 34 -46.22 57.14 37.54
N PRO A 35 -46.17 56.69 38.82
CA PRO A 35 -45.63 57.48 39.95
C PRO A 35 -44.84 56.70 41.05
N HIS A 36 -44.42 57.47 42.06
CA HIS A 36 -43.60 57.17 43.23
C HIS A 36 -44.16 56.17 44.27
N ILE A 37 -43.23 55.35 44.79
CA ILE A 37 -42.86 55.02 46.19
C ILE A 37 -43.97 54.68 47.21
N THR A 38 -43.91 53.46 47.76
CA THR A 38 -44.02 53.24 49.22
C THR A 38 -43.16 52.04 49.65
N GLN A 39 -42.39 52.23 50.73
CA GLN A 39 -41.43 51.30 51.35
C GLN A 39 -42.02 49.92 51.67
N ILE A 40 -41.24 48.86 51.41
CA ILE A 40 -41.12 47.70 52.31
C ILE A 40 -39.64 47.36 52.46
N ASP A 41 -39.29 47.15 53.72
CA ASP A 41 -37.96 47.09 54.29
C ASP A 41 -37.07 45.95 53.78
N GLY A 42 -35.77 46.16 54.01
CA GLY A 42 -34.72 45.25 53.61
C GLY A 42 -34.74 43.95 54.40
N LEU A 43 -34.64 42.85 53.66
CA LEU A 43 -33.80 41.68 53.93
C LEU A 43 -34.10 40.68 52.80
N SER A 44 -33.34 40.69 51.70
CA SER A 44 -33.09 39.51 50.83
C SER A 44 -32.31 39.83 49.52
N VAL A 45 -31.50 40.91 49.47
CA VAL A 45 -30.79 41.27 48.21
C VAL A 45 -29.49 40.48 48.00
N THR A 46 -28.95 39.80 49.03
CA THR A 46 -27.68 39.08 48.90
C THR A 46 -27.81 37.65 48.37
N LEU A 47 -29.01 37.05 48.37
CA LEU A 47 -29.21 35.69 47.85
C LEU A 47 -29.56 35.66 46.35
N SER A 48 -30.15 36.74 45.81
CA SER A 48 -30.61 36.78 44.41
C SER A 48 -29.51 37.12 43.40
N ILE A 49 -28.46 37.84 43.81
CA ILE A 49 -27.35 38.21 42.90
C ILE A 49 -26.39 37.04 42.70
N ARG A 50 -26.19 36.18 43.71
CA ARG A 50 -25.41 34.93 43.57
C ARG A 50 -26.09 33.91 42.66
N HIS A 51 -27.42 33.74 42.76
CA HIS A 51 -28.14 32.84 41.87
C HIS A 51 -28.21 33.38 40.43
N PHE A 52 -28.32 34.70 40.23
CA PHE A 52 -28.33 35.29 38.89
C PHE A 52 -26.95 35.23 38.20
N LEU A 53 -25.86 35.44 38.95
CA LEU A 53 -24.49 35.32 38.43
C LEU A 53 -24.09 33.85 38.19
N ILE A 54 -24.55 32.91 39.03
CA ILE A 54 -24.34 31.47 38.82
C ILE A 54 -25.18 30.97 37.63
N SER A 55 -26.39 31.47 37.41
CA SER A 55 -27.21 31.15 36.23
C SER A 55 -26.67 31.77 34.93
N MET A 56 -26.07 32.97 34.94
CA MET A 56 -25.34 33.49 33.78
C MET A 56 -24.02 32.75 33.52
N ALA A 57 -23.31 32.31 34.55
CA ALA A 57 -22.11 31.48 34.39
C ALA A 57 -22.45 30.06 33.88
N LEU A 58 -23.58 29.49 34.31
CA LEU A 58 -24.11 28.21 33.82
C LEU A 58 -24.72 28.32 32.42
N MET A 59 -25.32 29.45 32.03
CA MET A 59 -25.76 29.69 30.64
C MET A 59 -24.58 30.01 29.72
N ALA A 60 -23.53 30.68 30.19
CA ALA A 60 -22.31 30.89 29.40
C ALA A 60 -21.49 29.60 29.20
N THR A 61 -21.50 28.68 30.18
CA THR A 61 -20.88 27.34 30.04
C THR A 61 -21.78 26.34 29.30
N ALA A 62 -23.11 26.49 29.35
CA ALA A 62 -24.01 25.68 28.52
C ALA A 62 -24.04 26.13 27.04
N CYS A 63 -23.74 27.39 26.75
CA CYS A 63 -23.68 27.92 25.38
C CYS A 63 -22.31 27.72 24.69
N GLN A 64 -21.31 27.19 25.40
CA GLN A 64 -20.02 26.74 24.81
C GLN A 64 -20.03 25.26 24.40
N LYS A 65 -21.05 24.48 24.74
CA LYS A 65 -21.26 23.14 24.18
C LYS A 65 -21.98 23.25 22.84
N GLY A 66 -21.23 23.49 21.77
CA GLY A 66 -21.79 23.42 20.42
C GLY A 66 -21.08 24.21 19.32
N MET A 67 -19.94 24.86 19.58
CA MET A 67 -19.06 25.20 18.46
C MET A 67 -18.29 23.93 18.11
N ALA A 68 -18.62 23.32 16.97
CA ALA A 68 -17.82 22.24 16.41
C ALA A 68 -16.36 22.73 16.31
N GLU A 69 -15.39 21.92 16.75
CA GLU A 69 -13.98 22.23 16.52
C GLU A 69 -13.74 22.21 15.01
N ASP A 70 -13.61 23.41 14.41
CA ASP A 70 -13.30 23.64 13.00
C ASP A 70 -11.78 23.87 12.80
N ARG A 71 -10.99 23.73 13.87
CA ARG A 71 -9.56 23.96 13.89
C ARG A 71 -8.81 22.88 14.66
N ALA A 72 -7.71 22.40 14.08
CA ALA A 72 -6.81 21.44 14.71
C ALA A 72 -5.34 21.76 14.40
N SER A 73 -4.39 21.09 15.08
CA SER A 73 -2.98 21.14 14.66
C SER A 73 -2.78 20.31 13.39
N VAL A 74 -3.43 19.14 13.31
CA VAL A 74 -3.40 18.25 12.16
C VAL A 74 -4.82 17.92 11.71
N ILE A 75 -5.12 18.08 10.42
CA ILE A 75 -6.32 17.51 9.80
C ILE A 75 -5.92 16.31 8.96
N VAL A 76 -6.62 15.19 9.14
CA VAL A 76 -6.51 14.02 8.26
C VAL A 76 -7.79 13.93 7.44
N TYR A 77 -7.66 13.85 6.12
CA TYR A 77 -8.78 13.70 5.20
C TYR A 77 -8.80 12.27 4.65
N GLY A 78 -9.87 11.51 4.92
CA GLY A 78 -10.01 10.09 4.60
C GLY A 78 -9.61 9.16 5.74
N SER A 79 -10.45 8.17 6.03
CA SER A 79 -10.27 7.22 7.13
C SER A 79 -9.85 5.81 6.68
N THR A 80 -9.10 5.71 5.57
CA THR A 80 -8.44 4.43 5.21
C THR A 80 -7.53 3.95 6.34
N PRO A 81 -7.04 2.71 6.30
CA PRO A 81 -6.05 2.24 7.27
C PRO A 81 -4.79 3.11 7.37
N GLY A 82 -4.38 3.77 6.28
CA GLY A 82 -3.35 4.82 6.37
C GLY A 82 -3.85 6.09 7.07
N GLY A 83 -5.06 6.54 6.75
CA GLY A 83 -5.67 7.73 7.36
C GLY A 83 -5.93 7.61 8.86
N PHE A 84 -6.62 6.57 9.32
CA PHE A 84 -6.92 6.44 10.76
C PHE A 84 -5.65 6.19 11.59
N CYS A 85 -4.66 5.46 11.05
CA CYS A 85 -3.35 5.32 11.72
C CYS A 85 -2.60 6.64 11.78
N ALA A 86 -2.66 7.48 10.74
CA ALA A 86 -2.09 8.82 10.78
C ALA A 86 -2.75 9.69 11.87
N ALA A 87 -4.08 9.65 11.97
CA ALA A 87 -4.82 10.40 12.97
C ALA A 87 -4.45 9.98 14.40
N ILE A 88 -4.43 8.67 14.68
CA ILE A 88 -4.04 8.12 15.99
C ILE A 88 -2.59 8.50 16.32
N ALA A 89 -1.67 8.34 15.38
CA ALA A 89 -0.25 8.60 15.60
C ALA A 89 0.04 10.08 15.85
N ALA A 90 -0.61 10.97 15.10
CA ALA A 90 -0.52 12.42 15.29
C ALA A 90 -1.05 12.84 16.67
N ALA A 91 -2.21 12.30 17.08
CA ALA A 91 -2.78 12.59 18.40
C ALA A 91 -1.88 12.10 19.54
N ARG A 92 -1.25 10.92 19.38
CA ARG A 92 -0.27 10.39 20.35
C ARG A 92 1.04 11.17 20.41
N GLU A 93 1.37 11.97 19.39
CA GLU A 93 2.44 12.97 19.44
C GLU A 93 2.00 14.29 20.13
N GLY A 94 0.74 14.38 20.57
CA GLY A 94 0.21 15.53 21.29
C GLY A 94 -0.49 16.58 20.42
N ALA A 95 -0.68 16.31 19.12
CA ALA A 95 -1.46 17.20 18.26
C ALA A 95 -2.97 17.11 18.58
N SER A 96 -3.69 18.23 18.49
CA SER A 96 -5.15 18.16 18.29
C SER A 96 -5.41 17.71 16.86
N VAL A 97 -6.32 16.74 16.69
CA VAL A 97 -6.57 16.07 15.41
C VAL A 97 -8.05 16.02 15.09
N ILE A 98 -8.39 16.45 13.86
CA ILE A 98 -9.70 16.20 13.25
C ILE A 98 -9.49 15.22 12.09
N LEU A 99 -10.25 14.12 12.08
CA LEU A 99 -10.32 13.17 10.98
C LEU A 99 -11.64 13.38 10.22
N LEU A 100 -11.53 13.85 8.98
CA LEU A 100 -12.66 14.10 8.08
C LEU A 100 -12.85 12.89 7.15
N GLU A 101 -13.92 12.12 7.33
CA GLU A 101 -14.28 11.00 6.47
C GLU A 101 -15.34 11.43 5.45
N PRO A 102 -15.09 11.31 4.13
CA PRO A 102 -16.04 11.72 3.10
C PRO A 102 -17.39 11.03 3.20
N LYS A 103 -17.41 9.77 3.64
CA LYS A 103 -18.62 8.93 3.73
C LYS A 103 -19.07 8.79 5.20
N ASP A 104 -20.05 7.94 5.44
CA ASP A 104 -20.52 7.55 6.77
C ASP A 104 -19.79 6.33 7.37
N HIS A 105 -18.89 5.70 6.59
CA HIS A 105 -18.16 4.50 6.98
C HIS A 105 -16.67 4.76 7.29
N VAL A 106 -16.31 4.65 8.57
CA VAL A 106 -14.92 4.80 9.04
C VAL A 106 -14.14 3.49 8.92
N GLY A 107 -12.92 3.54 8.36
CA GLY A 107 -11.98 2.41 8.29
C GLY A 107 -11.83 1.76 6.91
N ALA A 108 -12.59 2.26 5.92
CA ALA A 108 -12.55 1.82 4.52
C ALA A 108 -12.59 0.29 4.35
N MET A 109 -11.64 -0.31 3.63
CA MET A 109 -11.70 -1.74 3.30
C MET A 109 -11.55 -2.67 4.52
N SER A 110 -10.71 -2.34 5.50
CA SER A 110 -10.50 -3.19 6.69
C SER A 110 -11.75 -3.33 7.55
N THR A 111 -12.65 -2.34 7.53
CA THR A 111 -13.93 -2.38 8.24
C THR A 111 -15.10 -2.62 7.30
N GLY A 112 -14.88 -2.52 5.99
CA GLY A 112 -15.89 -2.58 4.94
C GLY A 112 -15.91 -3.89 4.14
N GLY A 113 -15.07 -4.87 4.46
CA GLY A 113 -15.20 -6.23 3.91
C GLY A 113 -13.89 -6.98 3.69
N LEU A 114 -12.75 -6.29 3.57
CA LEU A 114 -11.42 -6.91 3.45
C LEU A 114 -11.01 -7.49 4.80
N SER A 115 -11.39 -8.74 4.99
CA SER A 115 -11.32 -9.47 6.26
C SER A 115 -10.12 -10.41 6.29
N HIS A 116 -9.65 -10.84 5.12
CA HIS A 116 -8.32 -11.42 4.94
C HIS A 116 -7.32 -10.33 4.51
N CYS A 117 -6.42 -9.94 5.42
CA CYS A 117 -5.54 -8.77 5.24
C CYS A 117 -4.23 -9.04 4.50
N ASP A 118 -4.05 -10.21 3.88
CA ASP A 118 -2.92 -10.59 3.00
C ASP A 118 -1.49 -10.51 3.60
N SER A 119 -1.39 -10.16 4.88
CA SER A 119 -0.16 -10.02 5.65
C SER A 119 0.63 -11.33 5.84
N ASN A 120 0.04 -12.48 5.50
CA ASN A 120 0.74 -13.77 5.38
C ASN A 120 1.63 -13.87 4.13
N GLN A 121 1.65 -12.84 3.28
CA GLN A 121 2.57 -12.71 2.15
C GLN A 121 3.63 -11.65 2.42
N MET A 122 3.71 -11.16 3.66
CA MET A 122 4.63 -10.11 4.09
C MET A 122 5.60 -10.65 5.13
N VAL A 123 6.74 -10.00 5.29
CA VAL A 123 7.65 -10.23 6.41
C VAL A 123 7.02 -9.60 7.65
N ARG A 124 6.28 -10.40 8.44
CA ARG A 124 5.42 -9.90 9.52
C ARG A 124 6.16 -9.07 10.58
N SER A 125 7.42 -9.40 10.86
CA SER A 125 8.26 -8.67 11.81
C SER A 125 8.58 -7.24 11.37
N THR A 126 8.30 -6.86 10.11
CA THR A 126 8.51 -5.49 9.62
C THR A 126 7.25 -4.63 9.65
N VAL A 127 6.07 -5.24 9.86
CA VAL A 127 4.78 -4.54 9.90
C VAL A 127 4.34 -4.47 11.37
N MET A 128 4.89 -3.51 12.10
CA MET A 128 4.72 -3.36 13.56
C MET A 128 3.96 -2.06 13.89
N GLY A 129 4.12 -1.53 15.11
CA GLY A 129 3.45 -0.29 15.54
C GLY A 129 1.93 -0.43 15.58
N LEU A 130 1.21 0.53 14.99
CA LEU A 130 -0.25 0.57 15.01
C LEU A 130 -0.90 -0.61 14.27
N PHE A 131 -0.27 -1.16 13.23
CA PHE A 131 -0.76 -2.38 12.59
C PHE A 131 -0.81 -3.54 13.58
N ASP A 132 0.26 -3.71 14.35
CA ASP A 132 0.35 -4.81 15.30
C ASP A 132 -0.59 -4.59 16.49
N GLU A 133 -0.62 -3.38 17.03
CA GLU A 133 -1.54 -2.99 18.09
C GLU A 133 -3.00 -3.23 17.71
N TRP A 134 -3.38 -2.84 16.49
CA TRP A 134 -4.73 -3.01 15.99
C TRP A 134 -5.12 -4.49 15.92
N HIS A 135 -4.24 -5.36 15.40
CA HIS A 135 -4.52 -6.81 15.34
C HIS A 135 -4.53 -7.46 16.74
N MET A 136 -3.66 -7.02 17.66
CA MET A 136 -3.73 -7.45 19.06
C MET A 136 -5.07 -7.09 19.70
N ARG A 137 -5.58 -5.88 19.43
CA ARG A 137 -6.89 -5.42 19.92
C ARG A 137 -8.07 -6.14 19.25
N VAL A 138 -7.98 -6.45 17.95
CA VAL A 138 -8.96 -7.31 17.27
C VAL A 138 -9.06 -8.66 17.96
N VAL A 139 -7.94 -9.34 18.19
CA VAL A 139 -7.95 -10.62 18.92
C VAL A 139 -8.47 -10.46 20.35
N LYS A 140 -8.10 -9.37 21.02
CA LYS A 140 -8.59 -9.06 22.37
C LYS A 140 -10.13 -8.92 22.39
N ASP A 141 -10.74 -8.22 21.42
CA ASP A 141 -12.19 -8.06 21.32
C ASP A 141 -12.93 -9.41 21.20
N TYR A 142 -12.36 -10.40 20.50
CA TYR A 142 -12.89 -11.77 20.51
C TYR A 142 -12.81 -12.39 21.90
N THR A 143 -11.63 -12.36 22.52
CA THR A 143 -11.40 -13.03 23.81
C THR A 143 -12.17 -12.38 24.96
N ASP A 144 -12.35 -11.05 24.96
CA ASP A 144 -13.13 -10.32 25.97
C ASP A 144 -14.62 -10.67 25.88
N ARG A 145 -15.11 -11.05 24.68
CA ARG A 145 -16.46 -11.56 24.46
C ARG A 145 -16.60 -13.07 24.71
N GLY A 146 -15.55 -13.72 25.19
CA GLY A 146 -15.52 -15.17 25.45
C GLY A 146 -15.46 -16.04 24.18
N LEU A 147 -15.08 -15.46 23.03
CA LEU A 147 -14.91 -16.18 21.77
C LEU A 147 -13.47 -16.68 21.62
N GLU A 148 -13.28 -17.69 20.77
CA GLU A 148 -11.95 -18.18 20.40
C GLU A 148 -11.16 -17.09 19.66
N ALA A 149 -9.87 -16.98 19.96
CA ALA A 149 -8.97 -16.08 19.24
C ALA A 149 -8.81 -16.57 17.79
N PRO A 150 -9.11 -15.74 16.77
CA PRO A 150 -9.10 -16.18 15.38
C PRO A 150 -7.68 -16.42 14.83
N TYR A 151 -6.67 -15.86 15.48
CA TYR A 151 -5.26 -16.02 15.19
C TYR A 151 -4.42 -15.52 16.38
N ASN A 152 -3.10 -15.73 16.36
CA ASN A 152 -2.19 -15.24 17.40
C ASN A 152 -1.19 -14.22 16.81
N PRO A 153 -1.39 -12.91 17.02
CA PRO A 153 -0.50 -11.90 16.47
C PRO A 153 0.90 -11.93 17.05
N ALA A 154 1.13 -12.55 18.21
CA ALA A 154 2.47 -12.64 18.82
C ALA A 154 3.42 -13.57 18.06
N LEU A 155 2.92 -14.54 17.28
CA LEU A 155 3.76 -15.52 16.57
C LEU A 155 4.52 -14.91 15.38
N LYS A 156 4.02 -13.82 14.81
CA LYS A 156 4.57 -13.16 13.61
C LYS A 156 4.85 -14.13 12.44
N ASP A 157 4.06 -15.19 12.32
CA ASP A 157 4.20 -16.19 11.27
C ASP A 157 3.38 -15.84 10.01
N GLN A 158 3.31 -16.79 9.09
CA GLN A 158 2.57 -16.66 7.83
C GLN A 158 1.17 -17.28 7.91
N THR A 159 0.59 -17.41 9.11
CA THR A 159 -0.84 -17.76 9.25
C THR A 159 -1.69 -16.64 8.67
N ARG A 160 -2.82 -17.02 8.06
CA ARG A 160 -3.79 -16.04 7.56
C ARG A 160 -4.48 -15.39 8.74
N TRP A 161 -4.30 -14.09 8.91
CA TRP A 161 -5.07 -13.33 9.88
C TRP A 161 -6.39 -12.95 9.23
N THR A 162 -7.47 -13.32 9.90
CA THR A 162 -8.85 -13.13 9.43
C THR A 162 -9.71 -12.66 10.60
N PHE A 163 -10.60 -11.71 10.33
CA PHE A 163 -11.45 -11.09 11.35
C PHE A 163 -12.78 -10.65 10.74
N GLU A 164 -13.80 -10.44 11.56
CA GLU A 164 -15.08 -9.93 11.09
C GLU A 164 -15.05 -8.40 10.90
N PRO A 165 -15.63 -7.83 9.82
CA PRO A 165 -15.61 -6.40 9.55
C PRO A 165 -16.17 -5.54 10.69
N HIS A 166 -17.28 -5.96 11.32
CA HIS A 166 -17.85 -5.22 12.44
C HIS A 166 -16.93 -5.21 13.68
N VAL A 167 -16.07 -6.23 13.87
CA VAL A 167 -15.05 -6.26 14.95
C VAL A 167 -13.97 -5.24 14.65
N ALA A 168 -13.44 -5.28 13.43
CA ALA A 168 -12.49 -4.30 12.93
C ALA A 168 -13.02 -2.87 13.12
N GLN A 169 -14.29 -2.62 12.79
CA GLN A 169 -14.92 -1.30 12.95
C GLN A 169 -14.97 -0.84 14.41
N ARG A 170 -15.37 -1.73 15.34
CA ARG A 170 -15.38 -1.40 16.78
C ARG A 170 -13.99 -1.03 17.28
N VAL A 171 -12.98 -1.85 16.96
CA VAL A 171 -11.60 -1.63 17.40
C VAL A 171 -11.04 -0.34 16.84
N THR A 172 -11.24 -0.06 15.55
CA THR A 172 -10.81 1.19 14.93
C THR A 172 -11.43 2.41 15.60
N ARG A 173 -12.75 2.41 15.84
CA ARG A 173 -13.42 3.50 16.54
C ARG A 173 -12.91 3.68 17.97
N GLN A 174 -12.77 2.58 18.71
CA GLN A 174 -12.22 2.62 20.07
C GLN A 174 -10.81 3.24 20.09
N MET A 175 -9.93 2.86 19.16
CA MET A 175 -8.57 3.41 19.11
C MET A 175 -8.55 4.90 18.76
N LEU A 176 -9.43 5.36 17.87
CA LEU A 176 -9.59 6.79 17.55
C LEU A 176 -10.09 7.59 18.77
N ASP A 177 -11.11 7.07 19.47
CA ASP A 177 -11.68 7.69 20.67
C ASP A 177 -10.65 7.77 21.81
N GLU A 178 -9.92 6.67 22.07
CA GLU A 178 -8.85 6.62 23.09
C GLU A 178 -7.70 7.59 22.79
N ALA A 179 -7.41 7.82 21.50
CA ALA A 179 -6.40 8.78 21.09
C ALA A 179 -6.89 10.25 21.18
N GLY A 180 -8.18 10.48 21.38
CA GLY A 180 -8.77 11.83 21.41
C GLY A 180 -8.90 12.47 20.03
N VAL A 181 -9.09 11.67 18.97
CA VAL A 181 -9.32 12.16 17.62
C VAL A 181 -10.78 12.57 17.45
N THR A 182 -11.03 13.80 16.97
CA THR A 182 -12.37 14.24 16.58
C THR A 182 -12.71 13.69 15.19
N VAL A 183 -13.57 12.67 15.11
CA VAL A 183 -13.96 12.03 13.84
C VAL A 183 -15.27 12.64 13.33
N LEU A 184 -15.26 13.16 12.10
CA LEU A 184 -16.43 13.72 11.43
C LEU A 184 -16.66 13.02 10.09
N THR A 185 -17.79 12.34 9.96
CA THR A 185 -18.22 11.65 8.73
C THR A 185 -19.04 12.56 7.82
N GLU A 186 -19.30 12.13 6.59
CA GLU A 186 -20.06 12.87 5.59
C GLU A 186 -19.43 14.25 5.32
N ARG A 187 -18.12 14.25 5.08
CA ARG A 187 -17.30 15.44 4.84
C ARG A 187 -16.66 15.36 3.45
N TYR A 188 -17.47 15.40 2.41
CA TYR A 188 -16.97 15.33 1.04
C TYR A 188 -16.21 16.62 0.69
N LEU A 189 -15.00 16.52 0.14
CA LEU A 189 -14.16 17.68 -0.21
C LEU A 189 -14.76 18.48 -1.37
N GLU A 190 -14.85 19.79 -1.18
CA GLU A 190 -15.28 20.74 -2.21
C GLU A 190 -14.11 21.59 -2.70
N GLY A 191 -13.12 21.84 -1.85
CA GLY A 191 -11.93 22.59 -2.25
C GLY A 191 -10.97 22.87 -1.10
N VAL A 192 -9.91 23.61 -1.41
CA VAL A 192 -8.95 24.12 -0.43
C VAL A 192 -8.59 25.56 -0.77
N THR A 193 -8.31 26.37 0.26
CA THR A 193 -7.73 27.70 0.09
C THR A 193 -6.25 27.69 0.45
N LYS A 194 -5.42 28.24 -0.43
CA LYS A 194 -3.96 28.33 -0.24
C LYS A 194 -3.45 29.76 -0.22
N VAL A 195 -2.38 29.97 0.55
CA VAL A 195 -1.54 31.17 0.49
C VAL A 195 -0.12 30.72 0.13
N GLY A 196 0.30 30.99 -1.11
CA GLY A 196 1.52 30.38 -1.65
C GLY A 196 1.40 28.84 -1.70
N PRO A 197 2.41 28.08 -1.25
CA PRO A 197 2.31 26.62 -1.19
C PRO A 197 1.44 26.11 -0.02
N ARG A 198 1.09 26.98 0.93
CA ARG A 198 0.47 26.55 2.19
C ARG A 198 -1.04 26.44 2.10
N ILE A 199 -1.61 25.29 2.46
CA ILE A 199 -3.06 25.14 2.69
C ILE A 199 -3.43 25.86 3.98
N THR A 200 -4.44 26.72 3.90
CA THR A 200 -4.96 27.52 5.03
C THR A 200 -6.33 27.04 5.49
N SER A 201 -7.17 26.55 4.57
CA SER A 201 -8.44 25.91 4.88
C SER A 201 -8.78 24.78 3.90
N LEU A 202 -9.56 23.83 4.40
CA LEU A 202 -10.17 22.72 3.66
C LEU A 202 -11.69 22.88 3.73
N GLU A 203 -12.35 22.93 2.59
CA GLU A 203 -13.80 23.08 2.46
C GLU A 203 -14.44 21.74 2.14
N THR A 204 -15.50 21.41 2.87
CA THR A 204 -16.29 20.19 2.67
C THR A 204 -17.76 20.54 2.54
N SER A 205 -18.55 19.59 2.03
CA SER A 205 -20.00 19.69 1.96
C SER A 205 -20.67 20.06 3.29
N ASN A 206 -20.00 19.82 4.42
CA ASN A 206 -20.50 20.08 5.76
C ASN A 206 -19.46 20.77 6.66
N GLY A 207 -18.84 21.85 6.14
CA GLY A 207 -18.05 22.79 6.95
C GLY A 207 -16.68 23.11 6.37
N THR A 208 -16.07 24.16 6.91
CA THR A 208 -14.72 24.62 6.57
C THR A 208 -13.80 24.39 7.76
N PHE A 209 -12.62 23.83 7.51
CA PHE A 209 -11.69 23.42 8.55
C PHE A 209 -10.30 24.02 8.33
N THR A 210 -9.59 24.32 9.41
CA THR A 210 -8.24 24.91 9.37
C THR A 210 -7.23 24.09 10.18
N ALA A 211 -6.01 23.94 9.68
CA ALA A 211 -4.93 23.26 10.40
C ALA A 211 -3.55 23.79 10.03
N ARG A 212 -2.55 23.42 10.84
CA ARG A 212 -1.15 23.69 10.53
C ARG A 212 -0.60 22.73 9.49
N CYS A 213 -0.91 21.44 9.65
CA CYS A 213 -0.57 20.38 8.69
C CYS A 213 -1.80 19.57 8.30
N PHE A 214 -1.75 19.01 7.09
CA PHE A 214 -2.79 18.18 6.51
C PHE A 214 -2.22 16.83 6.10
N VAL A 215 -3.03 15.78 6.19
CA VAL A 215 -2.71 14.43 5.70
C VAL A 215 -3.82 13.99 4.74
N ASP A 216 -3.44 13.61 3.52
CA ASP A 216 -4.36 12.96 2.57
C ASP A 216 -4.31 11.43 2.77
N GLY A 217 -5.27 10.95 3.56
CA GLY A 217 -5.47 9.53 3.87
C GLY A 217 -6.49 8.84 2.96
N THR A 218 -6.87 9.42 1.82
CA THR A 218 -7.83 8.82 0.87
C THR A 218 -7.15 7.82 -0.08
N TYR A 219 -7.91 6.86 -0.64
CA TYR A 219 -7.40 6.03 -1.75
C TYR A 219 -7.25 6.87 -3.04
N GLU A 220 -7.98 7.96 -3.13
CA GLU A 220 -8.16 8.77 -4.32
C GLU A 220 -7.14 9.89 -4.50
N GLY A 221 -6.51 10.32 -3.41
CA GLY A 221 -5.62 11.49 -3.40
C GLY A 221 -6.36 12.79 -3.70
N ASP A 222 -7.58 12.95 -3.18
CA ASP A 222 -8.42 14.10 -3.50
C ASP A 222 -7.90 15.40 -2.88
N LEU A 223 -7.38 15.35 -1.66
CA LEU A 223 -6.85 16.54 -1.00
C LEU A 223 -5.56 17.00 -1.68
N MET A 224 -4.66 16.09 -2.05
CA MET A 224 -3.46 16.45 -2.81
C MET A 224 -3.81 17.05 -4.18
N ALA A 225 -4.81 16.49 -4.88
CA ALA A 225 -5.24 17.01 -6.16
C ALA A 225 -5.88 18.40 -6.03
N ALA A 226 -6.75 18.60 -5.05
CA ALA A 226 -7.35 19.90 -4.76
C ALA A 226 -6.31 20.96 -4.37
N ALA A 227 -5.23 20.56 -3.68
CA ALA A 227 -4.11 21.44 -3.34
C ALA A 227 -3.20 21.80 -4.51
N GLY A 228 -3.45 21.26 -5.71
CA GLY A 228 -2.65 21.50 -6.91
C GLY A 228 -1.31 20.78 -6.91
N VAL A 229 -1.18 19.69 -6.13
CA VAL A 229 -0.01 18.80 -6.20
C VAL A 229 -0.08 17.99 -7.50
N ALA A 230 1.06 17.82 -8.16
CA ALA A 230 1.12 17.03 -9.40
C ALA A 230 0.86 15.54 -9.11
N TRP A 231 0.19 14.88 -10.03
CA TRP A 231 -0.16 13.46 -9.92
C TRP A 231 -0.27 12.81 -11.29
N THR A 232 -0.11 11.49 -11.29
CA THR A 232 -0.33 10.61 -12.45
C THR A 232 -1.37 9.55 -12.13
N ILE A 233 -1.80 8.82 -13.16
CA ILE A 233 -2.72 7.70 -13.06
C ILE A 233 -2.47 6.73 -14.22
N GLY A 234 -2.77 5.46 -13.98
CA GLY A 234 -2.70 4.39 -14.95
C GLY A 234 -1.33 3.74 -14.92
N ARG A 235 -0.79 3.40 -16.08
CA ARG A 235 0.44 2.63 -16.21
C ARG A 235 1.49 3.41 -16.95
N GLU A 236 2.68 3.43 -16.41
CA GLU A 236 3.86 3.91 -17.12
C GLU A 236 4.28 2.93 -18.20
N GLY A 237 4.91 3.44 -19.27
CA GLY A 237 5.58 2.60 -20.27
C GLY A 237 6.94 2.10 -19.76
N ARG A 238 7.45 1.02 -20.34
CA ARG A 238 8.71 0.38 -19.90
C ARG A 238 9.90 1.34 -19.88
N GLU A 239 9.97 2.24 -20.86
CA GLU A 239 11.08 3.20 -20.99
C GLU A 239 11.02 4.34 -19.98
N ALA A 240 9.83 4.71 -19.47
CA ALA A 240 9.65 5.87 -18.60
C ALA A 240 10.51 5.79 -17.33
N TYR A 241 10.64 4.58 -16.78
CA TYR A 241 11.43 4.30 -15.57
C TYR A 241 12.35 3.08 -15.67
N GLY A 242 12.44 2.45 -16.85
CA GLY A 242 13.25 1.23 -17.05
C GLY A 242 12.67 0.00 -16.34
N GLU A 243 11.34 -0.08 -16.22
CA GLU A 243 10.66 -1.13 -15.47
C GLU A 243 10.22 -2.27 -16.38
N SER A 244 10.73 -3.49 -16.15
CA SER A 244 10.41 -4.65 -16.99
C SER A 244 8.98 -5.19 -16.81
N LEU A 245 8.32 -4.84 -15.70
CA LEU A 245 6.93 -5.18 -15.43
C LEU A 245 5.94 -4.08 -15.84
N ALA A 246 6.42 -2.92 -16.30
CA ALA A 246 5.58 -1.83 -16.76
C ALA A 246 5.03 -2.08 -18.18
N GLY A 247 4.14 -1.18 -18.60
CA GLY A 247 3.34 -1.31 -19.81
C GLY A 247 2.20 -2.32 -19.67
N LYS A 248 1.74 -2.82 -20.81
CA LYS A 248 0.65 -3.81 -20.88
C LYS A 248 1.18 -5.22 -20.63
N ARG A 249 0.40 -6.06 -19.96
CA ARG A 249 0.79 -7.39 -19.49
C ARG A 249 -0.24 -8.45 -19.88
N PHE A 250 0.21 -9.51 -20.54
CA PHE A 250 -0.64 -10.61 -21.00
C PHE A 250 -0.23 -11.98 -20.42
N PRO A 251 -0.13 -12.16 -19.08
CA PRO A 251 0.33 -13.44 -18.52
C PRO A 251 -0.77 -14.51 -18.48
N LYS A 252 -2.04 -14.13 -18.68
CA LYS A 252 -3.18 -15.05 -18.70
C LYS A 252 -3.31 -15.71 -20.06
N LYS A 253 -3.86 -16.92 -20.08
CA LYS A 253 -4.14 -17.62 -21.33
C LYS A 253 -5.25 -16.91 -22.08
N GLU A 254 -5.05 -16.74 -23.38
CA GLU A 254 -6.10 -16.34 -24.31
C GLU A 254 -7.26 -17.35 -24.27
N MET A 255 -8.49 -16.84 -24.26
CA MET A 255 -9.70 -17.63 -24.39
C MET A 255 -10.04 -17.73 -25.87
N MET A 256 -10.04 -18.95 -26.41
CA MET A 256 -10.31 -19.22 -27.83
C MET A 256 -11.82 -19.07 -28.16
N ILE A 257 -12.31 -17.83 -28.07
CA ILE A 257 -13.72 -17.44 -28.26
C ILE A 257 -13.77 -16.10 -29.01
N SER A 258 -14.82 -15.85 -29.80
CA SER A 258 -15.03 -14.52 -30.34
C SER A 258 -15.51 -13.56 -29.24
N GLY A 259 -14.83 -12.42 -29.11
CA GLY A 259 -15.22 -11.29 -28.28
C GLY A 259 -16.23 -10.35 -28.94
N ARG A 260 -16.74 -10.69 -30.13
CA ARG A 260 -17.69 -9.88 -30.90
C ARG A 260 -19.04 -10.58 -31.11
N ASN A 261 -20.11 -9.81 -31.28
CA ASN A 261 -21.40 -10.31 -31.72
C ASN A 261 -21.40 -10.60 -33.24
N GLU A 262 -22.56 -10.97 -33.80
CA GLU A 262 -22.71 -11.28 -35.23
C GLU A 262 -22.56 -10.05 -36.14
N ASP A 263 -22.83 -8.85 -35.60
CA ASP A 263 -22.71 -7.57 -36.30
C ASP A 263 -21.27 -7.00 -36.27
N GLY A 264 -20.38 -7.60 -35.48
CA GLY A 264 -18.98 -7.19 -35.33
C GLY A 264 -18.69 -6.29 -34.12
N ASP A 265 -19.71 -5.91 -33.35
CA ASP A 265 -19.57 -5.12 -32.13
C ASP A 265 -18.97 -5.95 -30.99
N LEU A 266 -18.25 -5.30 -30.08
CA LEU A 266 -17.72 -5.94 -28.88
C LEU A 266 -18.87 -6.49 -28.01
N LEU A 267 -18.70 -7.71 -27.51
CA LEU A 267 -19.59 -8.26 -26.50
C LEU A 267 -19.48 -7.45 -25.20
N PRO A 268 -20.57 -7.37 -24.41
CA PRO A 268 -20.48 -6.81 -23.07
C PRO A 268 -19.37 -7.49 -22.24
N LEU A 269 -18.76 -6.72 -21.34
CA LEU A 269 -17.59 -7.11 -20.53
C LEU A 269 -16.27 -7.27 -21.32
N VAL A 270 -16.27 -7.12 -22.65
CA VAL A 270 -15.04 -6.89 -23.42
C VAL A 270 -14.83 -5.38 -23.53
N THR A 271 -13.64 -4.90 -23.16
CA THR A 271 -13.37 -3.46 -22.99
C THR A 271 -12.74 -2.80 -24.20
N SER A 272 -12.07 -3.57 -25.06
CA SER A 272 -11.34 -3.04 -26.22
C SER A 272 -11.17 -4.14 -27.28
N ASP A 273 -10.93 -3.76 -28.53
CA ASP A 273 -10.35 -4.60 -29.58
C ASP A 273 -8.92 -4.20 -29.96
N ASP A 274 -8.40 -3.14 -29.35
CA ASP A 274 -7.03 -2.71 -29.49
C ASP A 274 -6.21 -3.16 -28.29
N ALA A 275 -5.28 -4.10 -28.52
CA ALA A 275 -4.29 -4.52 -27.54
C ALA A 275 -3.21 -3.45 -27.33
N GLY A 276 -2.92 -2.62 -28.34
CA GLY A 276 -1.84 -1.64 -28.37
C GLY A 276 -0.44 -2.25 -28.22
N ASP A 277 0.56 -1.37 -28.10
CA ASP A 277 1.95 -1.77 -27.83
C ASP A 277 2.12 -2.22 -26.37
N GLU A 278 2.73 -3.40 -26.18
CA GLU A 278 3.01 -3.98 -24.87
C GLU A 278 3.95 -3.11 -24.02
N ALA A 279 4.87 -2.37 -24.65
CA ALA A 279 5.82 -1.52 -23.94
C ALA A 279 5.24 -0.15 -23.56
N ALA A 280 4.13 0.26 -24.17
CA ALA A 280 3.51 1.56 -23.96
C ALA A 280 2.74 1.63 -22.63
N GLY A 281 2.73 2.82 -22.03
CA GLY A 281 1.85 3.13 -20.90
C GLY A 281 0.46 3.55 -21.36
N ASP A 282 -0.48 3.63 -20.42
CA ASP A 282 -1.84 4.12 -20.65
C ASP A 282 -2.49 4.64 -19.35
N LYS A 283 -3.78 4.98 -19.41
CA LYS A 283 -4.56 5.48 -18.27
C LYS A 283 -5.44 4.40 -17.62
N ASN A 284 -5.29 3.13 -18.00
CA ASN A 284 -6.07 2.06 -17.42
C ASN A 284 -5.56 1.70 -16.02
N VAL A 285 -6.48 1.37 -15.13
CA VAL A 285 -6.20 1.00 -13.74
C VAL A 285 -6.65 -0.43 -13.47
N MET A 286 -6.13 -1.04 -12.41
CA MET A 286 -6.60 -2.34 -11.92
C MET A 286 -8.10 -2.34 -11.67
N THR A 287 -8.76 -3.45 -12.00
CA THR A 287 -10.18 -3.62 -11.74
C THR A 287 -10.54 -3.45 -10.26
N TYR A 288 -11.64 -2.74 -9.98
CA TYR A 288 -12.21 -2.61 -8.65
C TYR A 288 -13.25 -3.69 -8.39
N SER A 289 -13.47 -4.02 -7.12
CA SER A 289 -14.41 -5.05 -6.69
C SER A 289 -14.87 -4.82 -5.26
N PHE A 290 -15.98 -5.45 -4.87
CA PHE A 290 -16.33 -5.58 -3.46
C PHE A 290 -15.65 -6.80 -2.83
N ARG A 291 -15.34 -6.70 -1.54
CA ARG A 291 -15.01 -7.84 -0.67
C ARG A 291 -16.27 -8.22 0.08
N LEU A 292 -16.90 -9.33 -0.31
CA LEU A 292 -18.21 -9.73 0.21
C LEU A 292 -18.04 -10.48 1.53
N CYS A 293 -18.85 -10.17 2.55
CA CYS A 293 -18.97 -11.03 3.72
C CYS A 293 -20.16 -11.98 3.53
N LEU A 294 -19.87 -13.28 3.40
CA LEU A 294 -20.84 -14.30 2.99
C LEU A 294 -20.95 -15.41 4.03
N THR A 295 -22.09 -16.07 4.12
CA THR A 295 -22.27 -17.26 4.96
C THR A 295 -23.23 -18.27 4.33
N ALA A 296 -23.07 -19.53 4.72
CA ALA A 296 -24.02 -20.61 4.43
C ALA A 296 -24.89 -20.97 5.65
N ALA A 297 -24.60 -20.41 6.83
CA ALA A 297 -25.31 -20.69 8.08
C ALA A 297 -26.73 -20.09 8.03
N SER A 298 -27.77 -20.91 8.17
CA SER A 298 -29.16 -20.51 7.91
C SER A 298 -29.70 -19.42 8.84
N ASP A 299 -29.18 -19.33 10.06
CA ASP A 299 -29.54 -18.35 11.08
C ASP A 299 -28.87 -16.98 10.86
N ASN A 300 -27.70 -16.95 10.21
CA ASN A 300 -26.98 -15.72 9.85
C ASN A 300 -27.06 -15.35 8.36
N ARG A 301 -27.75 -16.14 7.53
CA ARG A 301 -27.81 -15.92 6.09
C ARG A 301 -28.96 -15.02 5.66
N VAL A 302 -28.63 -13.88 5.07
CA VAL A 302 -29.55 -13.04 4.28
C VAL A 302 -29.41 -13.40 2.80
N PRO A 303 -30.50 -13.70 2.07
CA PRO A 303 -30.42 -13.98 0.64
C PRO A 303 -29.73 -12.85 -0.13
N MET A 304 -28.89 -13.19 -1.12
CA MET A 304 -28.29 -12.17 -1.99
C MET A 304 -29.41 -11.36 -2.67
N PRO A 305 -29.36 -10.01 -2.62
CA PRO A 305 -30.32 -9.18 -3.34
C PRO A 305 -30.36 -9.53 -4.82
N LYS A 306 -31.54 -9.40 -5.44
CA LYS A 306 -31.63 -9.52 -6.89
C LYS A 306 -31.00 -8.28 -7.53
N PRO A 307 -30.25 -8.43 -8.64
CA PRO A 307 -29.88 -7.29 -9.47
C PRO A 307 -31.13 -6.50 -9.93
N ALA A 308 -31.00 -5.19 -10.04
CA ALA A 308 -32.11 -4.30 -10.40
C ALA A 308 -32.60 -4.55 -11.84
N ASP A 309 -31.66 -4.57 -12.79
CA ASP A 309 -31.92 -4.67 -14.23
C ASP A 309 -31.05 -5.76 -14.88
N TYR A 310 -31.28 -7.03 -14.50
CA TYR A 310 -30.48 -8.14 -15.03
C TYR A 310 -30.74 -8.39 -16.52
N ASP A 311 -29.71 -8.13 -17.33
CA ASP A 311 -29.63 -8.58 -18.71
C ASP A 311 -28.69 -9.80 -18.83
N SER A 312 -29.28 -10.97 -19.14
CA SER A 312 -28.52 -12.20 -19.35
C SER A 312 -27.54 -12.08 -20.53
N ALA A 313 -27.84 -11.26 -21.54
CA ALA A 313 -26.96 -11.08 -22.71
C ALA A 313 -25.60 -10.47 -22.33
N ARG A 314 -25.52 -9.73 -21.21
CA ARG A 314 -24.27 -9.19 -20.67
C ARG A 314 -23.21 -10.26 -20.41
N PHE A 315 -23.61 -11.50 -20.16
CA PHE A 315 -22.72 -12.62 -19.83
C PHE A 315 -22.45 -13.56 -21.02
N GLU A 316 -22.77 -13.16 -22.25
CA GLU A 316 -22.51 -13.97 -23.46
C GLU A 316 -21.03 -14.38 -23.56
N VAL A 317 -20.10 -13.46 -23.32
CA VAL A 317 -18.65 -13.78 -23.36
C VAL A 317 -18.27 -14.84 -22.31
N VAL A 318 -18.92 -14.82 -21.14
CA VAL A 318 -18.71 -15.82 -20.08
C VAL A 318 -19.28 -17.17 -20.49
N ARG A 319 -20.46 -17.20 -21.12
CA ARG A 319 -21.05 -18.43 -21.67
C ARG A 319 -20.19 -19.04 -22.76
N ARG A 320 -19.64 -18.23 -23.67
CA ARG A 320 -18.68 -18.69 -24.69
C ARG A 320 -17.43 -19.29 -24.04
N ALA A 321 -16.86 -18.60 -23.04
CA ALA A 321 -15.69 -19.10 -22.31
C ALA A 321 -15.97 -20.46 -21.64
N LEU A 322 -17.11 -20.63 -20.97
CA LEU A 322 -17.52 -21.90 -20.36
C LEU A 322 -17.63 -23.02 -21.39
N ARG A 323 -18.28 -22.77 -22.54
CA ARG A 323 -18.41 -23.75 -23.64
C ARG A 323 -17.05 -24.12 -24.23
N ALA A 324 -16.10 -23.19 -24.27
CA ALA A 324 -14.72 -23.42 -24.67
C ALA A 324 -13.86 -24.10 -23.58
N GLY A 325 -14.45 -24.46 -22.44
CA GLY A 325 -13.78 -25.22 -21.37
C GLY A 325 -12.99 -24.36 -20.38
N VAL A 326 -13.19 -23.04 -20.34
CA VAL A 326 -12.58 -22.15 -19.35
C VAL A 326 -13.15 -22.46 -17.96
N LYS A 327 -12.27 -22.77 -17.00
CA LYS A 327 -12.64 -23.14 -15.62
C LYS A 327 -12.54 -21.99 -14.61
N GLY A 328 -11.80 -20.93 -14.93
CA GLY A 328 -11.50 -19.81 -14.02
C GLY A 328 -12.63 -18.78 -13.93
N ILE A 329 -13.83 -19.21 -13.52
CA ILE A 329 -15.01 -18.35 -13.42
C ILE A 329 -15.58 -18.42 -11.99
N GLY A 330 -15.87 -17.26 -11.42
CA GLY A 330 -16.32 -17.10 -10.03
C GLY A 330 -15.28 -16.38 -9.16
N PHE A 331 -15.34 -16.59 -7.85
CA PHE A 331 -14.53 -15.84 -6.90
C PHE A 331 -14.00 -16.70 -5.75
N ASP A 332 -12.93 -16.21 -5.12
CA ASP A 332 -12.26 -16.88 -4.02
C ASP A 332 -13.06 -16.69 -2.72
N LEU A 333 -13.03 -17.70 -1.85
CA LEU A 333 -13.70 -17.70 -0.55
C LEU A 333 -12.65 -18.00 0.52
N TYR A 334 -12.33 -17.02 1.35
CA TYR A 334 -11.46 -17.22 2.50
C TYR A 334 -12.30 -17.39 3.77
N PRO A 335 -12.08 -18.45 4.56
CA PRO A 335 -12.80 -18.63 5.82
C PRO A 335 -12.56 -17.46 6.77
N LEU A 336 -13.63 -17.05 7.46
CA LEU A 336 -13.62 -16.04 8.52
C LEU A 336 -14.22 -16.66 9.80
N PRO A 337 -13.98 -16.04 10.97
CA PRO A 337 -14.68 -16.41 12.20
C PRO A 337 -16.21 -16.40 12.04
N GLY A 338 -16.92 -17.26 12.77
CA GLY A 338 -18.39 -17.30 12.79
C GLY A 338 -19.05 -17.98 11.59
N ASP A 339 -18.39 -18.98 10.97
CA ASP A 339 -18.88 -19.69 9.77
C ASP A 339 -19.18 -18.76 8.59
N LYS A 340 -18.29 -17.77 8.41
CA LYS A 340 -18.35 -16.76 7.35
C LYS A 340 -17.23 -16.95 6.33
N PHE A 341 -17.35 -16.25 5.22
CA PHE A 341 -16.37 -16.19 4.15
C PHE A 341 -16.14 -14.75 3.68
N ASP A 342 -14.90 -14.43 3.37
CA ASP A 342 -14.51 -13.26 2.58
C ASP A 342 -14.49 -13.66 1.09
N GLY A 343 -15.45 -13.12 0.34
CA GLY A 343 -15.56 -13.28 -1.10
C GLY A 343 -14.69 -12.26 -1.83
N ASN A 344 -13.65 -12.74 -2.53
CA ASN A 344 -12.64 -11.90 -3.17
C ASN A 344 -12.52 -12.14 -4.68
N ASN A 345 -12.18 -11.08 -5.42
CA ASN A 345 -11.79 -11.17 -6.82
C ASN A 345 -10.58 -12.12 -7.00
N SER A 346 -10.73 -13.12 -7.87
CA SER A 346 -9.68 -14.10 -8.12
C SER A 346 -8.70 -13.59 -9.17
N ILE A 347 -7.44 -13.35 -8.78
CA ILE A 347 -6.40 -12.88 -9.71
C ILE A 347 -6.14 -13.88 -10.86
N GLY A 348 -6.29 -15.19 -10.60
CA GLY A 348 -6.14 -16.24 -11.61
C GLY A 348 -7.39 -16.49 -12.46
N GLY A 349 -8.53 -15.91 -12.08
CA GLY A 349 -9.80 -16.04 -12.81
C GLY A 349 -9.82 -15.22 -14.10
N GLN A 350 -10.62 -15.67 -15.07
CA GLN A 350 -10.93 -14.92 -16.29
C GLN A 350 -12.14 -13.98 -16.09
N PHE A 351 -13.12 -14.43 -15.30
CA PHE A 351 -14.29 -13.64 -14.91
C PHE A 351 -14.56 -13.81 -13.42
N SER A 352 -14.50 -12.72 -12.68
CA SER A 352 -14.62 -12.70 -11.21
C SER A 352 -15.27 -11.39 -10.74
N LEU A 353 -15.25 -11.11 -9.43
CA LEU A 353 -15.91 -9.95 -8.81
C LEU A 353 -15.40 -8.58 -9.31
N GLY A 354 -14.23 -8.54 -9.97
CA GLY A 354 -13.69 -7.35 -10.62
C GLY A 354 -14.45 -6.99 -11.89
N LEU A 355 -15.05 -5.79 -11.92
CA LEU A 355 -15.55 -5.20 -13.16
C LEU A 355 -14.38 -4.59 -13.94
N VAL A 356 -13.81 -5.35 -14.87
CA VAL A 356 -12.66 -4.91 -15.69
C VAL A 356 -13.07 -3.70 -16.53
N GLY A 357 -12.26 -2.64 -16.50
CA GLY A 357 -12.56 -1.35 -17.15
C GLY A 357 -13.59 -0.47 -16.41
N GLY A 358 -14.22 -0.93 -15.33
CA GLY A 358 -15.28 -0.19 -14.63
C GLY A 358 -14.79 1.00 -13.78
N GLY A 359 -13.50 1.06 -13.46
CA GLY A 359 -12.93 2.04 -12.52
C GLY A 359 -12.25 3.25 -13.16
N VAL A 360 -12.16 3.33 -14.49
CA VAL A 360 -11.30 4.29 -15.21
C VAL A 360 -11.59 5.76 -14.87
N ASP A 361 -12.86 6.10 -14.64
CA ASP A 361 -13.29 7.48 -14.35
C ASP A 361 -13.43 7.78 -12.85
N TRP A 362 -13.07 6.85 -11.96
CA TRP A 362 -13.27 7.01 -10.51
C TRP A 362 -12.52 8.22 -9.93
N HIS A 363 -11.28 8.42 -10.40
CA HIS A 363 -10.41 9.48 -9.93
C HIS A 363 -11.00 10.88 -10.21
N SER A 364 -11.54 11.09 -11.42
CA SER A 364 -12.06 12.38 -11.89
C SER A 364 -13.51 12.65 -11.51
N ALA A 365 -14.26 11.63 -11.09
CA ALA A 365 -15.65 11.75 -10.69
C ALA A 365 -15.82 12.51 -9.35
N ASP A 366 -16.88 13.34 -9.29
CA ASP A 366 -17.38 13.96 -8.07
C ASP A 366 -18.18 12.97 -7.21
N GLU A 367 -18.83 13.44 -6.15
CA GLU A 367 -19.59 12.58 -5.24
C GLU A 367 -20.69 11.80 -5.96
N ALA A 368 -21.45 12.47 -6.83
CA ALA A 368 -22.54 11.86 -7.58
C ALA A 368 -22.01 10.83 -8.59
N GLY A 369 -20.94 11.15 -9.31
CA GLY A 369 -20.28 10.24 -10.25
C GLY A 369 -19.70 9.02 -9.55
N ARG A 370 -19.01 9.18 -8.42
CA ARG A 370 -18.50 8.04 -7.65
C ARG A 370 -19.62 7.17 -7.09
N LYS A 371 -20.76 7.76 -6.71
CA LYS A 371 -21.95 6.99 -6.32
C LYS A 371 -22.49 6.15 -7.48
N GLN A 372 -22.52 6.70 -8.70
CA GLN A 372 -22.92 5.95 -9.89
C GLN A 372 -21.94 4.81 -10.21
N ILE A 373 -20.63 5.06 -10.14
CA ILE A 373 -19.60 4.03 -10.37
C ILE A 373 -19.70 2.94 -9.30
N TRP A 374 -19.86 3.31 -8.02
CA TRP A 374 -20.06 2.36 -6.92
C TRP A 374 -21.28 1.47 -7.16
N GLU A 375 -22.41 2.07 -7.55
CA GLU A 375 -23.64 1.32 -7.84
C GLU A 375 -23.47 0.40 -9.05
N ALA A 376 -22.78 0.83 -10.10
CA ALA A 376 -22.48 -0.02 -11.26
C ALA A 376 -21.65 -1.26 -10.88
N HIS A 377 -20.69 -1.14 -9.96
CA HIS A 377 -19.93 -2.27 -9.44
C HIS A 377 -20.78 -3.20 -8.55
N LYS A 378 -21.71 -2.62 -7.77
CA LYS A 378 -22.65 -3.40 -6.96
C LYS A 378 -23.57 -4.20 -7.87
N GLN A 379 -24.18 -3.57 -8.88
CA GLN A 379 -25.04 -4.24 -9.84
C GLN A 379 -24.29 -5.34 -10.58
N TYR A 380 -23.08 -5.08 -11.09
CA TYR A 380 -22.24 -6.13 -11.69
C TYR A 380 -22.02 -7.33 -10.74
N THR A 381 -21.75 -7.06 -9.46
CA THR A 381 -21.56 -8.12 -8.45
C THR A 381 -22.83 -8.96 -8.27
N LEU A 382 -23.99 -8.32 -8.15
CA LEU A 382 -25.29 -8.99 -8.01
C LEU A 382 -25.66 -9.78 -9.28
N GLU A 383 -25.43 -9.20 -10.46
CA GLU A 383 -25.66 -9.84 -11.74
C GLU A 383 -24.76 -11.05 -11.96
N LEU A 384 -23.46 -10.95 -11.61
CA LEU A 384 -22.53 -12.07 -11.67
C LEU A 384 -22.97 -13.19 -10.71
N PHE A 385 -23.34 -12.85 -9.47
CA PHE A 385 -23.84 -13.85 -8.52
C PHE A 385 -25.13 -14.52 -9.04
N HIS A 386 -26.04 -13.74 -9.62
CA HIS A 386 -27.26 -14.25 -10.24
C HIS A 386 -26.95 -15.19 -11.41
N PHE A 387 -26.06 -14.80 -12.32
CA PHE A 387 -25.59 -15.62 -13.44
C PHE A 387 -24.97 -16.93 -12.94
N LEU A 388 -24.06 -16.86 -11.96
CA LEU A 388 -23.39 -18.03 -11.37
C LEU A 388 -24.33 -19.03 -10.70
N THR A 389 -25.53 -18.61 -10.29
CA THR A 389 -26.50 -19.45 -9.59
C THR A 389 -27.65 -19.93 -10.46
N THR A 390 -27.94 -19.24 -11.57
CA THR A 390 -29.16 -19.48 -12.37
C THR A 390 -28.90 -19.88 -13.82
N ASP A 391 -27.79 -19.46 -14.43
CA ASP A 391 -27.57 -19.67 -15.87
C ASP A 391 -27.19 -21.14 -16.17
N PRO A 392 -27.90 -21.83 -17.08
CA PRO A 392 -27.65 -23.25 -17.37
C PRO A 392 -26.28 -23.53 -18.01
N ALA A 393 -25.59 -22.53 -18.56
CA ALA A 393 -24.22 -22.69 -19.07
C ALA A 393 -23.18 -22.85 -17.95
N VAL A 394 -23.50 -22.38 -16.73
CA VAL A 394 -22.62 -22.53 -15.55
C VAL A 394 -22.75 -23.96 -15.02
N PRO A 395 -21.66 -24.72 -14.81
CA PRO A 395 -21.74 -26.10 -14.31
C PRO A 395 -22.54 -26.24 -13.00
N ASP A 396 -23.31 -27.32 -12.88
CA ASP A 396 -24.20 -27.60 -11.72
C ASP A 396 -23.48 -27.50 -10.38
N ALA A 397 -22.24 -28.01 -10.30
CA ALA A 397 -21.42 -27.95 -9.09
C ALA A 397 -21.10 -26.50 -8.67
N ILE A 398 -20.89 -25.60 -9.65
CA ILE A 398 -20.64 -24.18 -9.40
C ILE A 398 -21.94 -23.50 -8.96
N ARG A 399 -23.06 -23.76 -9.65
CA ARG A 399 -24.38 -23.21 -9.25
C ARG A 399 -24.74 -23.63 -7.83
N ALA A 400 -24.59 -24.91 -7.50
CA ALA A 400 -24.87 -25.45 -6.18
C ALA A 400 -23.92 -24.92 -5.09
N LYS A 401 -22.67 -24.59 -5.42
CA LYS A 401 -21.73 -23.94 -4.51
C LYS A 401 -22.22 -22.55 -4.13
N TYR A 402 -22.50 -21.69 -5.11
CA TYR A 402 -22.88 -20.29 -4.84
C TYR A 402 -24.32 -20.16 -4.32
N ALA A 403 -25.25 -21.02 -4.73
CA ALA A 403 -26.65 -20.99 -4.26
C ALA A 403 -26.81 -21.23 -2.75
N LYS A 404 -25.79 -21.79 -2.08
CA LYS A 404 -25.78 -21.96 -0.62
C LYS A 404 -25.45 -20.66 0.13
N LEU A 405 -24.78 -19.73 -0.53
CA LEU A 405 -24.25 -18.51 0.08
C LEU A 405 -25.30 -17.40 0.07
N GLY A 406 -25.27 -16.58 1.11
CA GLY A 406 -25.92 -15.28 1.18
C GLY A 406 -25.05 -14.30 1.94
N LEU A 407 -25.53 -13.06 2.11
CA LEU A 407 -24.88 -12.05 2.93
C LEU A 407 -25.00 -12.41 4.42
N CYS A 408 -24.08 -11.91 5.24
CA CYS A 408 -24.11 -12.10 6.70
C CYS A 408 -25.07 -11.10 7.36
N LYS A 409 -26.06 -11.59 8.12
CA LYS A 409 -27.08 -10.78 8.80
C LYS A 409 -26.50 -9.85 9.86
N ASP A 410 -25.40 -10.26 10.48
CA ASP A 410 -24.70 -9.51 11.52
C ASP A 410 -23.64 -8.53 10.99
N GLU A 411 -23.44 -8.47 9.66
CA GLU A 411 -22.57 -7.48 9.03
C GLU A 411 -23.39 -6.41 8.31
N PHE A 412 -22.87 -5.19 8.27
CA PHE A 412 -23.33 -4.08 7.43
C PHE A 412 -24.85 -3.82 7.43
N ALA A 413 -25.51 -3.94 8.59
CA ALA A 413 -26.97 -3.79 8.68
C ALA A 413 -27.50 -2.44 8.13
N SER A 414 -26.71 -1.37 8.19
CA SER A 414 -27.06 -0.05 7.62
C SER A 414 -26.93 0.02 6.09
N TYR A 415 -26.38 -1.00 5.45
CA TYR A 415 -26.18 -1.11 4.00
C TYR A 415 -26.88 -2.35 3.43
N ASP A 416 -27.99 -2.77 4.03
CA ASP A 416 -28.73 -3.98 3.65
C ASP A 416 -27.83 -5.22 3.61
N HIS A 417 -26.87 -5.31 4.54
CA HIS A 417 -25.87 -6.37 4.68
C HIS A 417 -24.83 -6.44 3.55
N PHE A 418 -24.84 -5.49 2.62
CA PHE A 418 -23.86 -5.38 1.55
C PHE A 418 -22.62 -4.60 2.00
N SER A 419 -21.46 -4.95 1.45
CA SER A 419 -20.19 -4.26 1.75
C SER A 419 -20.28 -2.77 1.39
N PRO A 420 -19.99 -1.83 2.31
CA PRO A 420 -20.08 -0.40 2.05
C PRO A 420 -18.89 0.13 1.24
N ALA A 421 -17.76 -0.57 1.25
CA ALA A 421 -16.50 -0.09 0.69
C ALA A 421 -16.20 -0.77 -0.67
N LEU A 422 -16.08 0.04 -1.72
CA LEU A 422 -15.55 -0.42 -3.01
C LEU A 422 -14.02 -0.51 -2.89
N TYR A 423 -13.43 -1.64 -3.28
CA TYR A 423 -11.99 -1.82 -3.21
C TYR A 423 -11.28 -1.14 -4.39
N VAL A 424 -11.00 0.15 -4.19
CA VAL A 424 -10.15 0.98 -5.05
C VAL A 424 -8.70 0.54 -4.87
N ARG A 425 -8.14 -0.16 -5.87
CA ARG A 425 -6.76 -0.68 -5.81
C ARG A 425 -5.71 0.36 -6.17
N GLU A 426 -6.10 1.31 -7.01
CA GLU A 426 -5.25 2.36 -7.54
C GLU A 426 -6.14 3.50 -8.03
N SER A 427 -5.75 4.73 -7.76
CA SER A 427 -6.34 5.95 -8.30
C SER A 427 -5.19 6.90 -8.67
N ARG A 428 -5.30 8.19 -8.39
CA ARG A 428 -4.17 9.12 -8.51
C ARG A 428 -2.98 8.64 -7.68
N ARG A 429 -1.78 8.80 -8.21
CA ARG A 429 -0.51 8.66 -7.51
C ARG A 429 0.23 9.98 -7.57
N MET A 430 0.73 10.46 -6.45
CA MET A 430 1.45 11.72 -6.37
C MET A 430 2.71 11.68 -7.25
N GLU A 431 3.06 12.80 -7.88
CA GLU A 431 4.39 13.02 -8.46
C GLU A 431 5.23 13.82 -7.46
N GLY A 432 5.68 13.15 -6.39
CA GLY A 432 6.31 13.76 -5.24
C GLY A 432 7.83 13.91 -5.35
N MET A 433 8.48 14.20 -4.22
CA MET A 433 9.95 14.34 -4.16
C MET A 433 10.71 13.05 -4.53
N TYR A 434 10.05 11.89 -4.45
CA TYR A 434 10.60 10.62 -4.86
C TYR A 434 9.53 9.67 -5.37
N VAL A 435 9.75 9.06 -6.53
CA VAL A 435 8.84 8.05 -7.11
C VAL A 435 9.40 6.67 -6.85
N ILE A 436 8.73 5.88 -6.00
CA ILE A 436 9.09 4.47 -5.77
C ILE A 436 8.80 3.66 -7.04
N ARG A 437 9.79 2.87 -7.48
CA ARG A 437 9.78 2.09 -8.72
C ARG A 437 10.08 0.61 -8.44
N GLN A 438 9.88 -0.23 -9.46
CA GLN A 438 10.27 -1.65 -9.46
C GLN A 438 11.70 -1.87 -8.97
N LYS A 439 12.65 -1.03 -9.42
CA LYS A 439 14.06 -1.10 -9.01
C LYS A 439 14.23 -0.99 -7.51
N ASP A 440 13.44 -0.13 -6.85
CA ASP A 440 13.50 0.04 -5.40
C ASP A 440 13.03 -1.19 -4.64
N ILE A 441 12.15 -2.00 -5.26
CA ILE A 441 11.63 -3.22 -4.67
C ILE A 441 12.62 -4.39 -4.87
N LEU A 442 13.17 -4.52 -6.08
CA LEU A 442 13.91 -5.72 -6.49
C LEU A 442 15.44 -5.60 -6.39
N GLU A 443 15.99 -4.39 -6.53
CA GLU A 443 17.44 -4.18 -6.69
C GLU A 443 18.03 -3.20 -5.68
N SER A 444 17.28 -2.16 -5.30
CA SER A 444 17.74 -1.06 -4.44
C SER A 444 16.84 -0.85 -3.22
N PRO A 445 16.64 -1.87 -2.37
CA PRO A 445 15.67 -1.84 -1.26
C PRO A 445 16.03 -0.88 -0.13
N ARG A 446 17.29 -0.44 -0.04
CA ARG A 446 17.74 0.50 1.00
C ARG A 446 17.51 1.95 0.55
N LYS A 447 17.13 2.77 1.53
CA LYS A 447 16.95 4.23 1.43
C LYS A 447 17.51 4.86 2.70
N ASP A 448 17.93 6.12 2.61
CA ASP A 448 18.57 6.85 3.72
C ASP A 448 17.55 7.41 4.73
N ASP A 449 16.31 7.55 4.27
CA ASP A 449 15.21 8.18 5.00
C ASP A 449 13.97 7.26 5.18
N PRO A 450 14.12 5.99 5.60
CA PRO A 450 13.00 5.07 5.72
C PRO A 450 11.99 5.52 6.77
N ILE A 451 10.71 5.40 6.42
CA ILE A 451 9.59 5.61 7.34
C ILE A 451 8.78 4.34 7.59
N ALA A 452 8.94 3.34 6.74
CA ALA A 452 8.26 2.05 6.81
C ALA A 452 9.02 1.01 5.96
N ILE A 453 8.67 -0.26 6.13
CA ILE A 453 9.11 -1.36 5.27
C ILE A 453 7.88 -2.04 4.68
N SER A 454 7.76 -2.03 3.35
CA SER A 454 6.83 -2.92 2.66
C SER A 454 7.53 -4.22 2.29
N SER A 455 6.76 -5.30 2.22
CA SER A 455 7.25 -6.62 1.82
C SER A 455 6.17 -7.47 1.14
N PHE A 456 5.15 -6.84 0.58
CA PHE A 456 4.13 -7.54 -0.18
C PHE A 456 4.62 -7.83 -1.62
N PRO A 457 4.22 -8.95 -2.25
CA PRO A 457 4.55 -9.22 -3.65
C PRO A 457 4.15 -8.09 -4.58
N ILE A 458 4.83 -7.97 -5.74
CA ILE A 458 4.31 -7.11 -6.81
C ILE A 458 3.18 -7.88 -7.48
N ASP A 459 1.94 -7.45 -7.29
CA ASP A 459 0.79 -8.01 -7.99
C ASP A 459 -0.16 -6.94 -8.56
N SER A 460 -0.70 -7.23 -9.73
CA SER A 460 -1.67 -6.36 -10.40
C SER A 460 -2.79 -7.22 -10.96
N HIS A 461 -4.01 -6.68 -10.92
CA HIS A 461 -5.18 -7.35 -11.49
C HIS A 461 -5.47 -6.84 -12.91
N ASP A 462 -6.41 -7.50 -13.58
CA ASP A 462 -6.84 -7.13 -14.94
C ASP A 462 -7.23 -5.66 -15.02
N CYS A 463 -6.68 -4.97 -16.02
CA CYS A 463 -6.97 -3.58 -16.37
C CYS A 463 -7.92 -3.52 -17.57
N GLN A 464 -7.74 -4.42 -18.55
CA GLN A 464 -8.56 -4.52 -19.76
C GLN A 464 -8.92 -5.97 -20.10
N ARG A 465 -9.97 -6.14 -20.91
CA ARG A 465 -10.31 -7.39 -21.59
C ARG A 465 -10.41 -7.11 -23.09
N VAL A 466 -9.49 -7.66 -23.86
CA VAL A 466 -9.30 -7.31 -25.27
C VAL A 466 -9.82 -8.42 -26.17
N ALA A 467 -10.64 -8.07 -27.17
CA ALA A 467 -10.96 -8.96 -28.28
C ALA A 467 -9.83 -8.93 -29.32
N LEU A 468 -9.32 -10.12 -29.64
CA LEU A 468 -8.33 -10.37 -30.68
C LEU A 468 -9.02 -11.12 -31.84
N ASP A 469 -8.36 -11.18 -33.00
CA ASP A 469 -8.87 -11.92 -34.16
C ASP A 469 -9.10 -13.42 -33.86
N GLY A 470 -8.31 -13.99 -32.95
CA GLY A 470 -8.36 -15.41 -32.58
C GLY A 470 -9.03 -15.73 -31.24
N GLY A 471 -9.38 -14.72 -30.44
CA GLY A 471 -9.75 -14.96 -29.04
C GLY A 471 -10.08 -13.71 -28.23
N VAL A 472 -10.22 -13.90 -26.92
CA VAL A 472 -10.36 -12.83 -25.93
C VAL A 472 -9.30 -13.02 -24.85
N ILE A 473 -8.58 -11.96 -24.49
CA ILE A 473 -7.54 -12.01 -23.46
C ILE A 473 -7.78 -10.97 -22.37
N ASN A 474 -7.56 -11.36 -21.12
CA ASN A 474 -7.46 -10.40 -20.02
C ASN A 474 -6.04 -9.85 -19.94
N GLU A 475 -5.94 -8.54 -19.83
CA GLU A 475 -4.71 -7.76 -19.89
C GLU A 475 -4.53 -6.99 -18.57
N GLY A 476 -3.29 -6.78 -18.15
CA GLY A 476 -2.90 -5.92 -17.04
C GLY A 476 -2.47 -6.69 -15.78
N THR A 477 -2.78 -7.98 -15.71
CA THR A 477 -2.35 -8.80 -14.57
C THR A 477 -0.83 -8.85 -14.47
N ILE A 478 -0.31 -8.65 -13.26
CA ILE A 478 1.05 -9.06 -12.87
C ILE A 478 0.84 -10.14 -11.82
N PHE A 479 1.16 -11.39 -12.14
CA PHE A 479 1.12 -12.45 -11.13
C PHE A 479 2.17 -12.17 -10.05
N PRO A 480 1.89 -12.53 -8.78
CA PRO A 480 2.73 -12.15 -7.65
C PRO A 480 4.22 -12.42 -7.88
N VAL A 481 5.01 -11.35 -8.01
CA VAL A 481 6.47 -11.42 -8.04
C VAL A 481 6.95 -11.44 -6.59
N ARG A 482 7.45 -12.60 -6.17
CA ARG A 482 7.69 -12.93 -4.77
C ARG A 482 8.80 -13.95 -4.61
N ARG A 483 9.30 -14.07 -3.39
CA ARG A 483 10.28 -15.05 -2.96
C ARG A 483 9.69 -16.46 -2.96
N ALA A 484 10.57 -17.47 -2.90
CA ALA A 484 10.18 -18.87 -2.80
C ALA A 484 9.32 -19.17 -1.56
N SER A 485 9.49 -18.41 -0.47
CA SER A 485 8.65 -18.49 0.74
C SER A 485 7.20 -18.05 0.52
N GLY A 486 6.87 -17.47 -0.65
CA GLY A 486 5.57 -16.87 -0.94
C GLY A 486 5.43 -15.42 -0.47
N GLN A 487 6.47 -14.86 0.17
CA GLN A 487 6.50 -13.46 0.61
C GLN A 487 7.06 -12.53 -0.45
N GLY A 488 6.63 -11.27 -0.45
CA GLY A 488 7.30 -10.24 -1.26
C GLY A 488 8.71 -9.92 -0.79
N TYR A 489 9.39 -9.09 -1.57
CA TYR A 489 10.73 -8.58 -1.23
C TYR A 489 10.59 -7.39 -0.28
N ALA A 490 11.37 -7.37 0.80
CA ALA A 490 11.33 -6.27 1.77
C ALA A 490 12.15 -5.06 1.27
N TYR A 491 11.56 -3.87 1.28
CA TYR A 491 12.21 -2.62 0.88
C TYR A 491 11.73 -1.44 1.74
N HIS A 492 12.58 -0.42 1.84
CA HIS A 492 12.28 0.83 2.51
C HIS A 492 11.31 1.67 1.69
N VAL A 493 10.28 2.18 2.38
CA VAL A 493 9.48 3.32 1.90
C VAL A 493 10.14 4.58 2.45
N PRO A 494 10.71 5.46 1.60
CA PRO A 494 11.40 6.67 2.06
C PRO A 494 10.42 7.80 2.38
N TYR A 495 10.76 8.68 3.32
CA TYR A 495 9.93 9.82 3.74
C TYR A 495 9.55 10.71 2.54
N ARG A 496 10.51 11.03 1.69
CA ARG A 496 10.29 11.80 0.44
C ARG A 496 9.28 11.20 -0.55
N SER A 497 8.86 9.94 -0.40
CA SER A 497 7.80 9.36 -1.25
C SER A 497 6.38 9.76 -0.86
N ILE A 498 6.19 10.25 0.38
CA ILE A 498 4.89 10.73 0.87
C ILE A 498 4.82 12.26 0.92
N LEU A 499 5.78 12.95 0.29
CA LEU A 499 5.86 14.42 0.26
C LEU A 499 5.69 14.97 -1.16
N PRO A 500 4.85 16.00 -1.33
CA PRO A 500 4.79 16.78 -2.57
C PRO A 500 6.07 17.62 -2.74
N GLN A 501 6.27 18.16 -3.95
CA GLN A 501 7.34 19.14 -4.15
C GLN A 501 7.08 20.39 -3.27
N PRO A 502 8.10 21.01 -2.66
CA PRO A 502 7.93 22.14 -1.73
C PRO A 502 7.12 23.31 -2.28
N GLU A 503 7.29 23.62 -3.57
CA GLU A 503 6.61 24.73 -4.26
C GLU A 503 5.13 24.43 -4.54
N GLN A 504 4.78 23.14 -4.58
CA GLN A 504 3.41 22.70 -4.78
C GLN A 504 2.63 22.71 -3.47
N CYS A 505 3.17 22.16 -2.37
CA CYS A 505 2.49 22.20 -1.07
C CYS A 505 3.46 21.96 0.10
N ASP A 506 3.54 22.87 1.07
CA ASP A 506 4.56 22.81 2.13
C ASP A 506 4.06 22.18 3.45
N ASN A 507 2.76 21.94 3.57
CA ASN A 507 2.11 21.45 4.79
C ASN A 507 1.18 20.24 4.58
N LEU A 508 1.45 19.42 3.56
CA LEU A 508 0.66 18.23 3.20
C LEU A 508 1.51 16.97 3.16
N VAL A 509 1.01 15.88 3.75
CA VAL A 509 1.62 14.54 3.69
C VAL A 509 0.64 13.55 3.06
N VAL A 510 1.11 12.66 2.18
CA VAL A 510 0.26 11.75 1.37
C VAL A 510 0.68 10.28 1.55
N PRO A 511 0.18 9.58 2.59
CA PRO A 511 0.58 8.19 2.88
C PRO A 511 -0.02 7.11 1.96
N VAL A 512 -1.15 7.37 1.30
CA VAL A 512 -1.92 6.34 0.57
C VAL A 512 -1.73 6.48 -0.94
N ALA A 513 -2.14 7.62 -1.50
CA ALA A 513 -1.90 8.01 -2.90
C ALA A 513 -0.45 8.48 -3.14
N LEU A 514 0.49 7.85 -2.44
CA LEU A 514 1.90 8.24 -2.37
C LEU A 514 2.61 8.13 -3.74
N SER A 515 3.79 8.72 -3.81
CA SER A 515 4.55 8.83 -5.05
C SER A 515 5.24 7.53 -5.46
N CYS A 516 4.68 6.86 -6.46
CA CYS A 516 5.14 5.59 -6.99
C CYS A 516 4.64 5.32 -8.43
N THR A 517 5.26 4.36 -9.13
CA THR A 517 4.78 3.85 -10.43
C THR A 517 3.64 2.84 -10.24
N HIS A 518 2.97 2.44 -11.32
CA HIS A 518 2.00 1.33 -11.31
C HIS A 518 2.61 0.02 -10.78
N VAL A 519 3.87 -0.25 -11.14
CA VAL A 519 4.59 -1.42 -10.62
C VAL A 519 4.91 -1.23 -9.14
N GLY A 520 5.26 -0.02 -8.73
CA GLY A 520 5.49 0.32 -7.31
C GLY A 520 4.24 0.14 -6.44
N ILE A 521 3.11 0.74 -6.85
CA ILE A 521 1.85 0.68 -6.09
C ILE A 521 1.36 -0.76 -5.92
N SER A 522 1.63 -1.63 -6.89
CA SER A 522 1.32 -3.07 -6.88
C SER A 522 1.95 -3.85 -5.71
N SER A 523 2.95 -3.29 -5.02
CA SER A 523 3.56 -3.86 -3.80
C SER A 523 3.28 -3.02 -2.54
N LEU A 524 2.72 -1.83 -2.69
CA LEU A 524 2.45 -0.90 -1.57
C LEU A 524 0.99 -0.92 -1.11
N ARG A 525 0.05 -1.25 -2.00
CA ARG A 525 -1.41 -1.09 -1.84
C ARG A 525 -2.12 -2.10 -0.93
N ILE A 526 -1.44 -2.53 0.14
CA ILE A 526 -2.01 -3.45 1.12
C ILE A 526 -2.22 -2.71 2.43
N GLU A 527 -3.38 -2.96 3.06
CA GLU A 527 -3.82 -2.24 4.27
C GLU A 527 -2.75 -2.23 5.36
N GLY A 528 -2.03 -3.35 5.54
CA GLY A 528 -0.94 -3.41 6.52
C GLY A 528 0.23 -2.46 6.23
N THR A 529 0.63 -2.35 4.97
CA THR A 529 1.65 -1.37 4.54
C THR A 529 1.13 0.06 4.70
N TRP A 530 -0.11 0.34 4.30
CA TRP A 530 -0.69 1.67 4.49
C TRP A 530 -0.83 2.07 5.95
N MET A 531 -1.17 1.14 6.86
CA MET A 531 -1.22 1.43 8.30
C MET A 531 0.12 1.93 8.84
N ILE A 532 1.23 1.29 8.48
CA ILE A 532 2.56 1.69 8.96
C ILE A 532 3.06 2.98 8.27
N ILE A 533 2.77 3.19 6.99
CA ILE A 533 3.09 4.45 6.31
C ILE A 533 2.25 5.60 6.90
N GLY A 534 0.96 5.35 7.13
CA GLY A 534 0.01 6.28 7.74
C GLY A 534 0.44 6.69 9.15
N GLN A 535 0.81 5.73 10.00
CA GLN A 535 1.38 6.02 11.31
C GLN A 535 2.57 6.99 11.21
N SER A 536 3.51 6.71 10.30
CA SER A 536 4.68 7.56 10.09
C SER A 536 4.32 8.95 9.55
N ALA A 537 3.32 9.04 8.67
CA ALA A 537 2.79 10.31 8.17
C ALA A 537 2.15 11.17 9.28
N GLY A 538 1.38 10.54 10.18
CA GLY A 538 0.81 11.21 11.35
C GLY A 538 1.86 11.78 12.29
N ILE A 539 2.91 11.00 12.57
CA ILE A 539 4.06 11.46 13.37
C ILE A 539 4.74 12.65 12.70
N ALA A 540 5.03 12.55 11.39
CA ALA A 540 5.67 13.62 10.64
C ALA A 540 4.82 14.91 10.64
N ALA A 541 3.51 14.80 10.39
CA ALA A 541 2.59 15.93 10.40
C ALA A 541 2.51 16.61 11.77
N ALA A 542 2.45 15.84 12.87
CA ALA A 542 2.41 16.38 14.21
C ALA A 542 3.72 17.11 14.57
N VAL A 543 4.88 16.52 14.28
CA VAL A 543 6.18 17.13 14.58
C VAL A 543 6.42 18.38 13.73
N ALA A 544 6.02 18.37 12.44
CA ALA A 544 6.10 19.54 11.58
C ALA A 544 5.17 20.67 12.07
N ALA A 545 3.94 20.33 12.48
CA ALA A 545 2.99 21.30 13.03
C ALA A 545 3.44 21.91 14.36
N ASP A 546 4.11 21.14 15.22
CA ASP A 546 4.67 21.60 16.50
C ASP A 546 5.92 22.48 16.30
N SER A 547 6.79 22.09 15.36
CA SER A 547 8.04 22.81 15.05
C SER A 547 7.84 24.00 14.10
N ASP A 548 6.63 24.18 13.56
CA ASP A 548 6.27 25.21 12.56
C ASP A 548 7.21 25.23 11.34
N VAL A 549 7.50 24.05 10.80
CA VAL A 549 8.33 23.87 9.60
C VAL A 549 7.52 23.27 8.45
N ALA A 550 7.99 23.47 7.22
CA ALA A 550 7.46 22.72 6.09
C ALA A 550 7.71 21.21 6.30
N VAL A 551 6.81 20.36 5.83
CA VAL A 551 6.95 18.90 6.01
C VAL A 551 8.21 18.36 5.33
N GLN A 552 8.67 19.01 4.26
CA GLN A 552 9.91 18.69 3.54
C GLN A 552 11.18 19.10 4.30
N GLU A 553 11.08 20.08 5.21
CA GLU A 553 12.21 20.62 5.97
C GLU A 553 12.38 19.93 7.33
N LEU A 554 11.48 19.01 7.69
CA LEU A 554 11.56 18.24 8.93
C LEU A 554 12.86 17.41 8.97
N PRO A 555 13.78 17.62 9.94
CA PRO A 555 15.02 16.88 10.01
C PRO A 555 14.77 15.37 10.20
N TYR A 556 15.22 14.55 9.25
CA TYR A 556 14.93 13.12 9.26
C TYR A 556 15.38 12.41 10.55
N LEU A 557 16.51 12.81 11.17
CA LEU A 557 16.95 12.21 12.44
C LEU A 557 15.96 12.45 13.59
N GLN A 558 15.28 13.60 13.59
CA GLN A 558 14.21 13.90 14.55
C GLN A 558 13.01 12.99 14.29
N LEU A 559 12.57 12.89 13.04
CA LEU A 559 11.48 12.01 12.64
C LEU A 559 11.79 10.56 13.01
N ARG A 560 12.95 10.03 12.59
CA ARG A 560 13.41 8.66 12.86
C ARG A 560 13.35 8.32 14.35
N LYS A 561 13.78 9.24 15.23
CA LYS A 561 13.71 9.04 16.69
C LYS A 561 12.26 8.84 17.16
N ARG A 562 11.32 9.63 16.64
CA ARG A 562 9.89 9.50 16.97
C ARG A 562 9.27 8.24 16.39
N LEU A 563 9.59 7.88 15.14
CA LEU A 563 9.13 6.64 14.51
C LEU A 563 9.50 5.41 15.34
N LEU A 564 10.78 5.29 15.73
CA LEU A 564 11.25 4.19 16.57
C LEU A 564 10.59 4.19 17.95
N ALA A 565 10.33 5.35 18.54
CA ALA A 565 9.63 5.47 19.83
C ALA A 565 8.18 4.97 19.75
N GLN A 566 7.54 5.03 18.57
CA GLN A 566 6.21 4.47 18.33
C GLN A 566 6.22 3.06 17.70
N GLY A 567 7.36 2.36 17.76
CA GLY A 567 7.44 0.95 17.36
C GLY A 567 7.51 0.69 15.85
N GLN A 568 7.82 1.71 15.04
CA GLN A 568 8.12 1.50 13.62
C GLN A 568 9.41 0.69 13.44
N VAL A 569 9.43 -0.18 12.44
CA VAL A 569 10.62 -0.97 12.06
C VAL A 569 11.21 -0.37 10.80
N LEU A 570 12.46 0.09 10.92
CA LEU A 570 13.18 0.80 9.86
C LEU A 570 14.47 0.09 9.42
N VAL A 571 14.70 -1.12 9.93
CA VAL A 571 15.85 -1.95 9.58
C VAL A 571 15.34 -3.06 8.69
N LEU A 572 15.83 -3.12 7.44
CA LEU A 572 15.50 -4.23 6.55
C LEU A 572 15.87 -5.55 7.21
N PRO A 573 14.99 -6.56 7.14
CA PRO A 573 15.30 -7.87 7.65
C PRO A 573 16.45 -8.47 6.83
N GLU A 574 17.34 -9.23 7.48
CA GLU A 574 18.32 -10.07 6.77
C GLU A 574 17.57 -11.17 6.05
N VAL A 575 17.32 -10.96 4.76
CA VAL A 575 16.52 -11.88 3.97
C VAL A 575 17.34 -12.23 2.74
N SER A 576 18.14 -13.29 2.87
CA SER A 576 18.76 -13.98 1.74
C SER A 576 17.63 -14.50 0.87
N ASP A 577 17.57 -14.05 -0.39
CA ASP A 577 16.99 -14.72 -1.57
C ASP A 577 16.74 -13.64 -2.64
N LEU A 578 17.79 -12.96 -3.11
CA LEU A 578 17.66 -12.31 -4.42
C LEU A 578 17.55 -13.42 -5.47
N PRO A 579 16.71 -13.27 -6.52
CA PRO A 579 16.55 -14.32 -7.52
C PRO A 579 17.87 -14.60 -8.25
N ALA A 580 18.23 -15.88 -8.42
CA ALA A 580 19.34 -16.31 -9.26
C ALA A 580 19.12 -15.80 -10.70
N SER A 581 20.10 -15.09 -11.26
CA SER A 581 20.03 -14.64 -12.66
C SER A 581 20.35 -15.81 -13.59
N LYS A 582 19.84 -15.81 -14.83
CA LYS A 582 20.17 -16.86 -15.83
C LYS A 582 21.66 -16.99 -16.16
N ASP A 583 22.47 -16.02 -15.76
CA ASP A 583 23.90 -15.92 -16.04
C ASP A 583 24.78 -16.30 -14.84
N SER A 584 24.21 -16.89 -13.78
CA SER A 584 24.94 -17.36 -12.59
C SER A 584 25.37 -18.83 -12.70
N ILE A 585 26.47 -19.19 -12.04
CA ILE A 585 26.96 -20.56 -11.92
C ILE A 585 26.31 -21.21 -10.69
N ALA A 586 25.63 -22.34 -10.86
CA ALA A 586 25.05 -23.06 -9.74
C ALA A 586 26.15 -23.68 -8.86
N ALA A 587 26.19 -23.32 -7.57
CA ALA A 587 27.19 -23.82 -6.63
C ALA A 587 27.19 -25.36 -6.51
N ASN A 588 26.02 -25.99 -6.64
CA ASN A 588 25.87 -27.45 -6.56
C ASN A 588 26.44 -28.21 -7.76
N ASP A 589 26.73 -27.54 -8.87
CA ASP A 589 27.28 -28.15 -10.08
C ASP A 589 28.83 -28.15 -10.07
N LEU A 590 29.43 -27.47 -9.10
CA LEU A 590 30.88 -27.34 -8.95
C LEU A 590 31.45 -28.46 -8.05
N PRO A 591 32.60 -29.06 -8.42
CA PRO A 591 33.20 -30.13 -7.64
C PRO A 591 33.83 -29.66 -6.33
N GLY A 592 34.00 -30.58 -5.38
CA GLY A 592 34.66 -30.30 -4.11
C GLY A 592 33.79 -29.55 -3.11
N ILE A 593 34.42 -28.80 -2.21
CA ILE A 593 33.72 -27.96 -1.23
C ILE A 593 33.66 -26.55 -1.79
N VAL A 594 32.45 -26.03 -2.01
CA VAL A 594 32.21 -24.68 -2.52
C VAL A 594 31.64 -23.84 -1.39
N LEU A 595 32.26 -22.70 -1.16
CA LEU A 595 31.91 -21.72 -0.12
C LEU A 595 31.56 -20.41 -0.83
N ASP A 596 30.29 -20.25 -1.17
CA ASP A 596 29.70 -19.04 -1.75
C ASP A 596 29.68 -17.88 -0.74
N ASP A 597 29.68 -16.62 -1.19
CA ASP A 597 29.70 -15.43 -0.32
C ASP A 597 28.58 -15.44 0.73
N ALA A 598 27.43 -16.05 0.42
CA ALA A 598 26.33 -16.22 1.37
C ALA A 598 26.68 -17.10 2.58
N ALA A 599 27.70 -17.95 2.48
CA ALA A 599 28.21 -18.79 3.57
C ALA A 599 29.22 -18.06 4.47
N ALA A 600 29.66 -16.85 4.10
CA ALA A 600 30.60 -16.07 4.91
C ALA A 600 29.88 -15.34 6.04
N LYS A 601 30.49 -15.33 7.23
CA LYS A 601 30.18 -14.32 8.25
C LYS A 601 30.89 -13.02 7.88
N LEU A 602 30.13 -12.00 7.51
CA LEU A 602 30.65 -10.67 7.17
C LEU A 602 30.76 -9.80 8.43
N THR A 603 31.86 -9.08 8.55
CA THR A 603 32.08 -8.00 9.54
C THR A 603 32.56 -6.76 8.79
N GLY A 604 32.16 -5.56 9.24
CA GLY A 604 32.49 -4.30 8.58
C GLY A 604 31.57 -3.98 7.40
N ASP A 605 31.97 -3.00 6.59
CA ASP A 605 31.16 -2.48 5.49
C ASP A 605 31.33 -3.34 4.24
N TRP A 606 30.28 -4.11 3.94
CA TRP A 606 30.13 -4.93 2.74
C TRP A 606 28.86 -4.55 1.98
N SER A 607 29.00 -4.39 0.68
CA SER A 607 27.91 -4.17 -0.27
C SER A 607 27.77 -5.41 -1.17
N ARG A 608 26.55 -5.73 -1.61
CA ARG A 608 26.27 -6.83 -2.55
C ARG A 608 26.16 -6.29 -3.99
N SER A 609 26.57 -7.08 -4.98
CA SER A 609 26.41 -6.73 -6.40
C SER A 609 26.23 -7.98 -7.27
N THR A 610 25.63 -7.76 -8.44
CA THR A 610 25.44 -8.75 -9.51
C THR A 610 25.88 -8.19 -10.87
N ASN A 611 26.61 -7.05 -10.87
CA ASN A 611 26.91 -6.28 -12.09
C ASN A 611 27.89 -7.01 -13.01
N PHE A 612 28.90 -7.67 -12.43
CA PHE A 612 29.87 -8.46 -13.19
C PHE A 612 29.45 -9.93 -13.19
N LYS A 613 29.37 -10.53 -14.37
CA LYS A 613 28.96 -11.92 -14.59
C LYS A 613 30.06 -12.67 -15.35
N PRO A 614 30.13 -14.02 -15.23
CA PRO A 614 29.33 -14.84 -14.32
C PRO A 614 29.80 -14.70 -12.86
N TYR A 615 28.90 -14.94 -11.92
CA TYR A 615 29.19 -15.10 -10.48
C TYR A 615 28.61 -16.44 -9.99
N VAL A 616 29.03 -16.90 -8.82
CA VAL A 616 28.50 -18.13 -8.22
C VAL A 616 27.20 -17.81 -7.47
N ALA A 617 26.22 -18.71 -7.60
CA ALA A 617 24.89 -18.60 -7.02
C ALA A 617 24.17 -17.26 -7.28
N ASN A 618 24.11 -16.35 -6.31
CA ASN A 618 23.19 -15.21 -6.34
C ASN A 618 23.87 -13.84 -6.47
N GLY A 619 25.20 -13.76 -6.42
CA GLY A 619 25.95 -12.50 -6.59
C GLY A 619 27.34 -12.60 -6.01
N TYR A 620 27.88 -11.46 -5.58
CA TYR A 620 29.10 -11.37 -4.79
C TYR A 620 29.02 -10.17 -3.85
N VAL A 621 29.92 -10.11 -2.87
CA VAL A 621 30.08 -8.96 -1.98
C VAL A 621 31.37 -8.19 -2.27
N PHE A 622 31.38 -6.90 -1.94
CA PHE A 622 32.55 -6.04 -2.02
C PHE A 622 32.63 -5.05 -0.87
N THR A 623 33.83 -4.56 -0.55
CA THR A 623 34.06 -3.62 0.56
C THR A 623 33.84 -2.15 0.16
N GLY A 624 33.26 -1.31 1.03
CA GLY A 624 33.24 0.17 0.90
C GLY A 624 32.00 0.82 0.27
N GLU A 625 31.97 2.18 0.27
CA GLU A 625 30.93 3.06 -0.31
C GLU A 625 31.30 3.53 -1.73
N ASN A 626 31.24 2.67 -2.76
CA ASN A 626 31.44 3.03 -4.18
C ASN A 626 32.69 3.89 -4.53
N ASP A 627 33.68 4.05 -3.64
CA ASP A 627 34.94 4.75 -3.88
C ASP A 627 36.09 3.74 -3.99
N PRO A 628 36.63 3.48 -5.20
CA PRO A 628 37.72 2.53 -5.39
C PRO A 628 39.09 3.07 -4.95
N THR A 629 39.17 4.29 -4.41
CA THR A 629 40.43 4.87 -3.92
C THR A 629 40.64 4.70 -2.42
N SER A 630 39.64 4.16 -1.70
CA SER A 630 39.73 3.95 -0.26
C SER A 630 40.80 2.93 0.11
N GLU A 631 41.63 3.25 1.10
CA GLU A 631 42.52 2.30 1.76
C GLU A 631 41.77 1.47 2.78
N GLY A 632 41.98 0.16 2.77
CA GLY A 632 41.32 -0.78 3.65
C GLY A 632 41.99 -0.86 5.02
N ASP A 633 41.19 -0.63 6.04
CA ASP A 633 41.61 -0.48 7.44
C ASP A 633 41.58 -1.79 8.26
N GLY A 634 41.25 -2.91 7.61
CA GLY A 634 41.13 -4.23 8.24
C GLY A 634 39.82 -4.48 8.98
N LYS A 635 38.89 -3.50 9.03
CA LYS A 635 37.60 -3.68 9.71
C LYS A 635 36.62 -4.54 8.92
N SER A 636 36.80 -4.64 7.60
CA SER A 636 35.97 -5.50 6.75
C SER A 636 36.59 -6.87 6.57
N THR A 637 35.88 -7.90 7.04
CA THR A 637 36.28 -9.31 6.90
C THR A 637 35.12 -10.19 6.46
N ALA A 638 35.41 -11.18 5.63
CA ALA A 638 34.50 -12.26 5.26
C ALA A 638 35.11 -13.59 5.74
N THR A 639 34.51 -14.20 6.76
CA THR A 639 35.02 -15.42 7.38
C THR A 639 34.10 -16.60 7.09
N PHE A 640 34.64 -17.59 6.38
CA PHE A 640 34.01 -18.88 6.13
C PHE A 640 34.43 -19.88 7.21
N ARG A 641 33.48 -20.65 7.74
CA ARG A 641 33.73 -21.69 8.75
C ARG A 641 33.14 -23.01 8.27
N PHE A 642 33.95 -24.07 8.25
CA PHE A 642 33.55 -25.38 7.76
C PHE A 642 34.46 -26.49 8.31
N GLN A 643 34.15 -27.74 8.01
CA GLN A 643 35.03 -28.88 8.30
C GLN A 643 35.26 -29.68 7.03
N VAL A 644 36.49 -30.15 6.82
CA VAL A 644 36.77 -31.08 5.72
C VAL A 644 36.47 -32.52 6.14
N PRO A 645 35.93 -33.35 5.22
CA PRO A 645 35.57 -34.74 5.54
C PRO A 645 36.80 -35.62 5.79
N LYS A 646 37.95 -35.29 5.20
CA LYS A 646 39.20 -36.07 5.32
C LYS A 646 40.40 -35.14 5.44
N SER A 647 41.35 -35.48 6.31
CA SER A 647 42.65 -34.80 6.36
C SER A 647 43.42 -35.00 5.05
N GLY A 648 44.06 -33.96 4.53
CA GLY A 648 44.86 -34.03 3.31
C GLY A 648 45.27 -32.67 2.78
N ASP A 649 45.98 -32.69 1.65
CA ASP A 649 46.24 -31.51 0.83
C ASP A 649 44.98 -31.16 0.03
N TYR A 650 44.64 -29.87 -0.05
CA TYR A 650 43.54 -29.34 -0.86
C TYR A 650 44.04 -28.17 -1.69
N GLN A 651 43.65 -28.11 -2.96
CA GLN A 651 43.79 -26.90 -3.78
C GLN A 651 42.75 -25.88 -3.32
N LEU A 652 43.20 -24.66 -3.02
CA LEU A 652 42.34 -23.53 -2.74
C LEU A 652 42.20 -22.68 -4.00
N LEU A 653 40.95 -22.47 -4.43
CA LEU A 653 40.62 -21.59 -5.53
C LEU A 653 39.63 -20.49 -5.09
N MET A 654 39.65 -19.36 -5.79
CA MET A 654 38.80 -18.20 -5.51
C MET A 654 38.17 -17.67 -6.79
N ALA A 655 36.86 -17.44 -6.76
CA ALA A 655 36.10 -16.68 -7.76
C ALA A 655 36.01 -15.22 -7.32
N TYR A 656 36.09 -14.31 -8.29
CA TYR A 656 35.92 -12.86 -8.10
C TYR A 656 35.70 -12.17 -9.45
N SER A 657 35.16 -10.95 -9.41
CA SER A 657 34.97 -10.12 -10.61
C SER A 657 36.18 -9.21 -10.87
N ALA A 658 37.01 -9.59 -11.84
CA ALA A 658 38.24 -8.86 -12.16
C ALA A 658 37.96 -7.50 -12.82
N HIS A 659 38.64 -6.45 -12.37
CA HIS A 659 38.57 -5.10 -12.95
C HIS A 659 39.67 -4.21 -12.36
N GLU A 660 40.02 -3.11 -13.05
CA GLU A 660 41.07 -2.16 -12.63
C GLU A 660 40.82 -1.45 -11.29
N THR A 661 39.58 -1.48 -10.78
CA THR A 661 39.18 -0.85 -9.51
C THR A 661 39.32 -1.78 -8.29
N ARG A 662 39.82 -3.00 -8.48
CA ARG A 662 39.95 -4.01 -7.44
C ARG A 662 41.31 -3.92 -6.77
N ALA A 663 41.39 -4.42 -5.55
CA ALA A 663 42.64 -4.52 -4.83
C ALA A 663 43.58 -5.56 -5.47
N THR A 664 44.86 -5.20 -5.56
CA THR A 664 45.93 -6.06 -6.10
C THR A 664 46.56 -6.98 -5.05
N ASN A 665 46.24 -6.76 -3.77
CA ASN A 665 46.92 -7.37 -2.63
C ASN A 665 45.96 -7.89 -1.56
N VAL A 666 44.82 -8.47 -1.95
CA VAL A 666 43.79 -8.95 -1.00
C VAL A 666 44.34 -10.08 -0.12
N PRO A 667 44.40 -9.91 1.21
CA PRO A 667 44.82 -10.98 2.12
C PRO A 667 43.74 -12.05 2.29
N VAL A 668 44.14 -13.31 2.14
CA VAL A 668 43.32 -14.51 2.40
C VAL A 668 44.06 -15.41 3.39
N ILE A 669 43.50 -15.62 4.58
CA ILE A 669 44.10 -16.42 5.66
C ILE A 669 43.29 -17.70 5.84
N VAL A 670 43.95 -18.85 5.77
CA VAL A 670 43.37 -20.17 6.01
C VAL A 670 43.91 -20.72 7.32
N SER A 671 43.04 -21.09 8.24
CA SER A 671 43.41 -21.69 9.52
C SER A 671 42.68 -23.03 9.72
N SER A 672 43.42 -24.10 10.02
CA SER A 672 42.88 -25.45 10.27
C SER A 672 43.57 -26.06 11.49
N GLY A 673 42.90 -26.04 12.64
CA GLY A 673 43.49 -26.40 13.93
C GLY A 673 44.60 -25.42 14.35
N ALA A 674 45.83 -25.90 14.49
CA ALA A 674 46.99 -25.07 14.88
C ALA A 674 47.81 -24.55 13.68
N ARG A 675 47.36 -24.82 12.45
CA ARG A 675 48.05 -24.43 11.22
C ARG A 675 47.36 -23.22 10.62
N GLU A 676 48.15 -22.24 10.21
CA GLU A 676 47.69 -21.05 9.51
C GLU A 676 48.55 -20.82 8.26
N GLN A 677 47.91 -20.44 7.16
CA GLN A 677 48.57 -20.14 5.89
C GLN A 677 47.91 -18.90 5.27
N GLN A 678 48.72 -17.98 4.76
CA GLN A 678 48.25 -16.73 4.16
C GLN A 678 48.58 -16.68 2.67
N PHE A 679 47.65 -16.12 1.91
CA PHE A 679 47.77 -15.81 0.49
C PHE A 679 47.48 -14.32 0.25
N THR A 680 48.01 -13.82 -0.86
CA THR A 680 47.73 -12.47 -1.35
C THR A 680 47.17 -12.60 -2.77
N VAL A 681 46.01 -11.99 -3.02
CA VAL A 681 45.28 -12.15 -4.29
C VAL A 681 45.19 -10.82 -5.03
N ASP A 682 45.65 -10.81 -6.27
CA ASP A 682 45.42 -9.72 -7.21
C ASP A 682 44.09 -9.90 -7.93
N GLN A 683 43.10 -9.10 -7.54
CA GLN A 683 41.76 -9.13 -8.10
C GLN A 683 41.58 -8.22 -9.31
N THR A 684 42.62 -7.52 -9.76
CA THR A 684 42.58 -6.82 -11.07
C THR A 684 42.79 -7.78 -12.24
N ALA A 685 43.47 -8.90 -11.97
CA ALA A 685 43.82 -9.88 -12.98
C ALA A 685 42.64 -10.82 -13.29
N ALA A 686 42.30 -10.93 -14.58
CA ALA A 686 41.22 -11.79 -15.08
C ALA A 686 41.42 -13.28 -14.71
N LEU A 687 40.31 -14.00 -14.52
CA LEU A 687 40.34 -15.45 -14.32
C LEU A 687 40.90 -16.17 -15.58
N PRO A 688 41.53 -17.35 -15.44
CA PRO A 688 42.00 -18.11 -16.60
C PRO A 688 40.88 -18.40 -17.59
N SER A 689 41.17 -18.30 -18.90
CA SER A 689 40.16 -18.51 -19.94
C SER A 689 39.46 -19.86 -19.79
N GLY A 690 38.12 -19.85 -19.77
CA GLY A 690 37.29 -21.04 -19.57
C GLY A 690 37.21 -21.55 -18.13
N GLN A 691 37.77 -20.85 -17.14
CA GLN A 691 37.67 -21.20 -15.73
C GLN A 691 36.85 -20.17 -14.95
N HIS A 692 36.18 -20.64 -13.90
CA HIS A 692 35.37 -19.82 -13.00
C HIS A 692 36.10 -19.45 -11.69
N PHE A 693 37.27 -20.03 -11.45
CA PHE A 693 38.06 -19.82 -10.25
C PHE A 693 39.54 -19.64 -10.61
N ARG A 694 40.27 -18.92 -9.76
CA ARG A 694 41.73 -18.82 -9.79
C ARG A 694 42.33 -19.67 -8.67
N HIS A 695 43.30 -20.51 -9.01
CA HIS A 695 44.08 -21.25 -8.03
C HIS A 695 44.99 -20.32 -7.22
N LEU A 696 44.83 -20.31 -5.89
CA LEU A 696 45.65 -19.52 -4.97
C LEU A 696 46.85 -20.32 -4.46
N GLY A 697 46.68 -21.63 -4.25
CA GLY A 697 47.71 -22.52 -3.74
C GLY A 697 47.14 -23.77 -3.09
N ASN A 698 48.03 -24.63 -2.60
CA ASN A 698 47.65 -25.80 -1.82
C ASN A 698 47.66 -25.48 -0.31
N VAL A 699 46.69 -26.03 0.41
CA VAL A 699 46.54 -25.94 1.87
C VAL A 699 46.41 -27.32 2.48
N GLN A 700 47.03 -27.53 3.64
CA GLN A 700 46.87 -28.76 4.41
C GLN A 700 45.76 -28.63 5.44
N LEU A 701 44.67 -29.36 5.23
CA LEU A 701 43.49 -29.30 6.09
C LEU A 701 43.36 -30.58 6.91
N LYS A 702 42.92 -30.43 8.17
CA LYS A 702 42.70 -31.54 9.09
C LYS A 702 41.22 -31.88 9.15
N GLY A 703 40.89 -33.16 8.97
CA GLY A 703 39.53 -33.67 9.08
C GLY A 703 39.00 -33.61 10.51
N GLY A 704 37.71 -33.31 10.66
CA GLY A 704 37.02 -33.26 11.95
C GLY A 704 37.42 -32.10 12.88
N VAL A 705 38.15 -31.10 12.37
CA VAL A 705 38.39 -29.83 13.08
C VAL A 705 37.81 -28.67 12.28
N GLU A 706 37.44 -27.60 12.98
CA GLU A 706 37.01 -26.37 12.33
C GLU A 706 38.17 -25.81 11.49
N THR A 707 37.87 -25.55 10.23
CA THR A 707 38.70 -24.77 9.31
C THR A 707 38.03 -23.43 9.08
N THR A 708 38.82 -22.36 9.09
CA THR A 708 38.38 -21.02 8.73
C THR A 708 39.15 -20.49 7.53
N ILE A 709 38.46 -19.78 6.65
CA ILE A 709 39.09 -18.96 5.62
C ILE A 709 38.59 -17.53 5.81
N THR A 710 39.50 -16.58 5.97
CA THR A 710 39.16 -15.17 6.17
C THR A 710 39.75 -14.34 5.03
N VAL A 711 38.89 -13.60 4.34
CA VAL A 711 39.27 -12.56 3.39
C VAL A 711 39.12 -11.20 4.09
N SER A 712 40.10 -10.31 3.96
CA SER A 712 40.09 -9.00 4.63
C SER A 712 40.45 -7.86 3.67
N ASN A 713 40.03 -6.64 3.99
CA ASN A 713 40.53 -5.42 3.35
C ASN A 713 41.80 -4.84 3.98
N GLN A 714 42.44 -5.51 4.94
CA GLN A 714 43.60 -4.95 5.63
C GLN A 714 44.72 -4.57 4.65
N GLY A 715 45.04 -3.28 4.59
CA GLY A 715 46.15 -2.75 3.79
C GLY A 715 45.92 -2.83 2.28
N THR A 716 44.67 -2.95 1.82
CA THR A 716 44.34 -2.95 0.39
C THR A 716 44.00 -1.55 -0.12
N THR A 717 44.24 -1.27 -1.39
CA THR A 717 43.70 -0.08 -2.07
C THR A 717 42.80 -0.55 -3.21
N GLY A 718 41.55 -0.09 -3.26
CA GLY A 718 40.53 -0.62 -4.17
C GLY A 718 39.59 -1.63 -3.51
N PHE A 719 38.59 -2.07 -4.28
CA PHE A 719 37.56 -2.95 -3.77
C PHE A 719 38.10 -4.37 -3.54
N VAL A 720 37.82 -4.93 -2.35
CA VAL A 720 37.97 -6.36 -2.09
C VAL A 720 36.66 -7.05 -2.43
N ILE A 721 36.69 -8.00 -3.36
CA ILE A 721 35.55 -8.80 -3.80
C ILE A 721 35.60 -10.18 -3.16
N VAL A 722 34.44 -10.71 -2.76
CA VAL A 722 34.27 -12.12 -2.39
C VAL A 722 33.03 -12.65 -3.11
N ASP A 723 33.26 -13.55 -4.07
CA ASP A 723 32.20 -14.29 -4.78
C ASP A 723 32.11 -15.72 -4.21
N ALA A 724 33.12 -16.57 -4.46
CA ALA A 724 33.17 -17.90 -3.86
C ALA A 724 34.60 -18.41 -3.67
N LEU A 725 34.75 -19.36 -2.74
CA LEU A 725 35.95 -20.18 -2.59
C LEU A 725 35.64 -21.64 -2.94
N GLN A 726 36.62 -22.34 -3.49
CA GLN A 726 36.50 -23.76 -3.83
C GLN A 726 37.71 -24.52 -3.30
N LEU A 727 37.46 -25.69 -2.71
CA LEU A 727 38.47 -26.62 -2.23
C LEU A 727 38.34 -27.95 -2.95
N LEU A 728 39.38 -28.32 -3.68
CA LEU A 728 39.48 -29.61 -4.37
C LEU A 728 40.53 -30.47 -3.65
N PRO A 729 40.26 -31.77 -3.37
CA PRO A 729 41.30 -32.66 -2.87
C PRO A 729 42.53 -32.64 -3.77
N GLY A 730 43.72 -32.50 -3.19
CA GLY A 730 44.99 -32.65 -3.90
C GLY A 730 45.13 -34.08 -4.42
N ASN A 731 45.63 -34.23 -5.64
CA ASN A 731 45.99 -35.52 -6.22
C ASN A 731 47.26 -36.10 -5.60
#